data_AF-A0ABC9EFX5-F1
#
_entry.id   AF-A0ABC9EFX5-F1
#
_cell.length_a   1.000
_cell.length_b   1.000
_cell.length_c   1.000
_cell.angle_alpha   90.00
_cell.angle_beta   90.00
_cell.angle_gamma   90.00
#
_symmetry.space_group_name_H-M   'P 1'
#
loop_
_entity.id
_entity.type
_entity.pdbx_description
1 polymer ?
#
loop_
_entity_poly.entity_id
_entity_poly.type
_entity_poly.pdbx_seq_one_letter_code
_entity_poly.pdbx_strand_id
1 'polypeptide(L)'
;MEEEVGAAILGPAAALHLHDDEEEEEQPPPVYCAVGIGREWKANLQWVLANVPRSKRLVLAHLRRPPSRINMMGAWVPVSQLAEEEVTAFRKLEEDKIGKVLDDLLDICKSQKVNASKIIVATDDTARGLVQLVDGHGVTELVMGAASDRAYTRKMRAPRSKKALTVQRKANPSCKIWFICKGNLVCAREASEGAHRAESSTASTSPRSSTSDYSRSKSSPRLHSDTFSTRQESNDPVDETAAARWAADAMDRTTEEEEPGAEQLLHEVQEDQGAPSPDGSVRAPPETRVTFRAVSEVDDALYEKLKDALMEAENLRHEAYEETRRRQMAERELAEASKMADEAESSYRREAKQRKETEEMLRRERAAMEQDRRELDDILDRIRKVDGRSAELELQVTSSERVVRDLEARLSESYTLLGTLRQQGEEIGEAAAADEPEEGTRRHLVRFGYSELDEATKHFDESARLDGGGGGGGRGKVYGAELRGVAVAVKVLSRDVAVGEARFAREAGRVSGVRHPNLAALVGACPEARAVAYELVPGGSLEDHLLGALPWRALCAAAHAACSALAFLHSAQPPLVHGDVRPASILVAGKLAGLGTRALVRPEHARARHACAADPRGVRLAPACDVRALGVVLLRLVTGRPAFLARKAAREAAGGGGSATAWREVVDAGAGWPAERGREVAMLGLKCCGCGGLNLTPRELLEEARAVLGAAAASGATAPSRSRPPLDDGAPHYFVCPILKEVMRDPQIAGDGFTYEAEAIREWLGGGHDTSPMTNLKLPTRKLVPNHALRDAIQQWRRRQLH
;
A
#
# COMPACT_ATOMS: atom_id res chain seq x y z
N MET A 1 -18.61 5.62 74.74
CA MET A 1 -19.59 6.10 73.75
C MET A 1 -19.00 5.82 72.37
N GLU A 2 -18.76 4.54 72.02
CA GLU A 2 -19.72 3.41 71.90
C GLU A 2 -20.62 3.65 70.67
N GLU A 3 -20.38 2.91 69.58
CA GLU A 3 -21.01 1.62 69.18
C GLU A 3 -22.15 1.92 68.19
N GLU A 4 -22.15 1.44 66.93
CA GLU A 4 -22.04 0.08 66.36
C GLU A 4 -23.43 -0.60 66.20
N VAL A 5 -23.53 -1.50 65.21
CA VAL A 5 -24.64 -2.44 64.93
C VAL A 5 -25.90 -1.83 64.29
N GLY A 6 -26.56 -2.60 63.41
CA GLY A 6 -27.98 -2.36 63.07
C GLY A 6 -28.38 -2.46 61.59
N ALA A 7 -28.06 -3.57 60.90
CA ALA A 7 -28.52 -3.77 59.53
C ALA A 7 -29.89 -4.49 59.42
N ALA A 8 -30.64 -4.12 58.37
CA ALA A 8 -31.32 -5.02 57.41
C ALA A 8 -32.87 -5.14 57.39
N ILE A 9 -33.32 -5.74 56.26
CA ILE A 9 -34.60 -6.43 55.98
C ILE A 9 -35.77 -5.60 55.37
N LEU A 10 -36.09 -5.94 54.09
CA LEU A 10 -37.31 -5.67 53.30
C LEU A 10 -37.68 -4.18 53.03
N GLY A 11 -38.37 -3.81 51.94
CA GLY A 11 -38.79 -4.54 50.73
C GLY A 11 -39.72 -3.64 49.89
N PRO A 12 -39.61 -3.55 48.55
CA PRO A 12 -40.26 -2.48 47.77
C PRO A 12 -41.72 -2.80 47.40
N ALA A 13 -42.66 -1.91 47.74
CA ALA A 13 -44.03 -1.92 47.23
C ALA A 13 -44.67 -0.52 47.22
N ALA A 14 -45.44 -0.24 46.17
CA ALA A 14 -46.45 0.83 46.07
C ALA A 14 -46.03 2.27 46.48
N ALA A 15 -45.43 2.99 45.53
CA ALA A 15 -45.73 4.41 45.34
C ALA A 15 -46.47 4.55 44.01
N LEU A 16 -47.70 5.08 44.02
CA LEU A 16 -48.47 5.33 42.80
C LEU A 16 -47.79 6.43 41.98
N HIS A 17 -47.69 6.23 40.67
CA HIS A 17 -47.70 7.34 39.72
C HIS A 17 -48.99 7.23 38.91
N LEU A 18 -49.60 8.39 38.67
CA LEU A 18 -50.83 8.50 37.90
C LEU A 18 -50.51 8.37 36.41
N HIS A 19 -51.52 7.99 35.63
CA HIS A 19 -51.46 8.08 34.18
C HIS A 19 -51.46 9.56 33.78
N ASP A 20 -50.29 10.07 33.42
CA ASP A 20 -50.20 11.01 32.30
C ASP A 20 -50.12 10.15 31.04
N ASP A 21 -51.23 10.03 30.31
CA ASP A 21 -51.27 9.30 29.04
C ASP A 21 -50.59 10.14 27.94
N GLU A 22 -49.25 10.22 27.98
CA GLU A 22 -48.46 10.63 26.82
C GLU A 22 -48.65 9.56 25.73
N GLU A 23 -49.36 9.92 24.66
CA GLU A 23 -49.46 9.08 23.47
C GLU A 23 -48.05 8.83 22.90
N GLU A 24 -47.53 7.60 23.03
CA GLU A 24 -46.30 7.21 22.36
C GLU A 24 -46.51 7.31 20.84
N GLU A 25 -46.08 8.42 20.23
CA GLU A 25 -45.96 8.53 18.78
C GLU A 25 -45.16 7.32 18.27
N GLU A 26 -45.82 6.36 17.59
CA GLU A 26 -45.17 5.17 17.03
C GLU A 26 -44.11 5.58 15.98
N GLN A 27 -42.89 5.85 16.45
CA GLN A 27 -41.82 6.33 15.60
C GLN A 27 -41.53 5.30 14.51
N PRO A 28 -41.68 5.67 13.22
CA PRO A 28 -41.77 4.69 12.14
C PRO A 28 -40.49 3.86 12.07
N PRO A 29 -40.60 2.52 11.91
CA PRO A 29 -39.54 1.60 12.27
C PRO A 29 -38.24 1.88 11.49
N PRO A 30 -37.07 1.86 12.18
CA PRO A 30 -35.82 2.36 11.64
C PRO A 30 -35.30 1.50 10.48
N VAL A 31 -34.74 2.17 9.46
CA VAL A 31 -34.13 1.51 8.31
C VAL A 31 -32.66 1.25 8.59
N TYR A 32 -32.24 -0.01 8.53
CA TYR A 32 -30.84 -0.40 8.70
C TYR A 32 -30.12 -0.38 7.36
N CYS A 33 -28.91 0.19 7.31
CA CYS A 33 -28.07 0.21 6.12
C CYS A 33 -26.73 -0.48 6.42
N ALA A 34 -26.45 -1.61 5.76
CA ALA A 34 -25.24 -2.39 5.95
C ALA A 34 -24.04 -1.75 5.21
N VAL A 35 -23.19 -1.03 5.95
CA VAL A 35 -22.06 -0.26 5.41
C VAL A 35 -20.77 -1.09 5.36
N GLY A 36 -20.09 -1.07 4.22
CA GLY A 36 -18.73 -1.62 4.06
C GLY A 36 -17.71 -0.52 3.78
N ILE A 37 -16.47 -0.71 4.26
CA ILE A 37 -15.35 0.26 4.17
C ILE A 37 -14.73 0.32 2.74
N GLY A 38 -15.52 -0.02 1.72
CA GLY A 38 -15.11 0.02 0.31
C GLY A 38 -15.37 1.38 -0.33
N ARG A 39 -14.73 1.66 -1.48
CA ARG A 39 -14.88 2.95 -2.20
C ARG A 39 -16.31 3.25 -2.68
N GLU A 40 -17.19 2.25 -2.68
CA GLU A 40 -18.53 2.32 -3.30
C GLU A 40 -19.64 2.78 -2.34
N TRP A 41 -19.37 2.98 -1.04
CA TRP A 41 -20.43 3.32 -0.07
C TRP A 41 -21.10 4.68 -0.34
N LYS A 42 -20.38 5.67 -0.90
CA LYS A 42 -20.92 7.02 -1.14
C LYS A 42 -22.13 7.01 -2.09
N ALA A 43 -22.02 6.29 -3.22
CA ALA A 43 -23.12 6.16 -4.18
C ALA A 43 -24.30 5.36 -3.59
N ASN A 44 -24.01 4.33 -2.78
CA ASN A 44 -25.05 3.55 -2.10
C ASN A 44 -25.80 4.37 -1.05
N LEU A 45 -25.10 5.21 -0.28
CA LEU A 45 -25.72 6.13 0.68
C LEU A 45 -26.55 7.20 -0.02
N GLN A 46 -26.08 7.76 -1.14
CA GLN A 46 -26.86 8.71 -1.95
C GLN A 46 -28.19 8.09 -2.43
N TRP A 47 -28.20 6.81 -2.80
CA TRP A 47 -29.45 6.10 -3.11
C TRP A 47 -30.34 5.97 -1.87
N VAL A 48 -29.79 5.58 -0.71
CA VAL A 48 -30.53 5.47 0.56
C VAL A 48 -31.18 6.82 0.94
N LEU A 49 -30.41 7.91 0.94
CA LEU A 49 -30.89 9.26 1.29
C LEU A 49 -31.90 9.84 0.29
N ALA A 50 -31.99 9.27 -0.92
CA ALA A 50 -32.97 9.64 -1.95
C ALA A 50 -34.22 8.74 -1.98
N ASN A 51 -34.19 7.54 -1.38
CA ASN A 51 -35.27 6.54 -1.47
C ASN A 51 -35.88 6.17 -0.11
N VAL A 52 -35.22 6.46 1.02
CA VAL A 52 -35.78 6.26 2.37
C VAL A 52 -36.56 7.52 2.80
N PRO A 53 -37.78 7.41 3.35
CA PRO A 53 -38.53 8.55 3.85
C PRO A 53 -37.77 9.28 4.97
N ARG A 54 -37.70 10.62 4.89
CA ARG A 54 -36.98 11.46 5.88
C ARG A 54 -37.58 11.42 7.29
N SER A 55 -38.80 10.91 7.44
CA SER A 55 -39.44 10.65 8.73
C SER A 55 -38.90 9.41 9.45
N LYS A 56 -38.22 8.49 8.76
CA LYS A 56 -37.62 7.30 9.36
C LYS A 56 -36.21 7.55 9.87
N ARG A 57 -35.90 6.99 11.04
CA ARG A 57 -34.52 6.96 11.57
C ARG A 57 -33.66 5.97 10.79
N LEU A 58 -32.50 6.40 10.34
CA LEU A 58 -31.50 5.59 9.66
C LEU A 58 -30.51 4.97 10.67
N VAL A 59 -30.16 3.70 10.50
CA VAL A 59 -29.16 3.00 11.32
C VAL A 59 -28.04 2.47 10.44
N LEU A 60 -26.86 3.09 10.52
CA LEU A 60 -25.67 2.68 9.79
C LEU A 60 -25.01 1.50 10.52
N ALA A 61 -25.25 0.29 10.01
CA ALA A 61 -24.75 -0.96 10.58
C ALA A 61 -23.45 -1.39 9.91
N HIS A 62 -22.36 -1.47 10.70
CA HIS A 62 -21.09 -2.03 10.25
C HIS A 62 -20.79 -3.37 10.96
N LEU A 63 -20.43 -4.39 10.17
CA LEU A 63 -20.06 -5.70 10.70
C LEU A 63 -18.55 -5.91 10.58
N ARG A 64 -17.85 -5.73 11.70
CA ARG A 64 -16.41 -6.00 11.81
C ARG A 64 -16.20 -7.50 11.97
N ARG A 65 -15.31 -8.08 11.15
CA ARG A 65 -14.72 -9.40 11.43
C ARG A 65 -13.50 -9.21 12.35
N PRO A 66 -13.42 -9.88 13.51
CA PRO A 66 -12.20 -9.90 14.31
C PRO A 66 -11.00 -10.38 13.50
N PRO A 67 -9.82 -9.74 13.61
CA PRO A 67 -8.61 -10.24 12.95
C PRO A 67 -8.21 -11.58 13.58
N SER A 68 -7.90 -12.58 12.75
CA SER A 68 -7.30 -13.85 13.24
C SER A 68 -5.78 -13.75 13.43
N ARG A 69 -5.16 -12.75 12.80
CA ARG A 69 -3.76 -12.35 12.97
C ARG A 69 -3.70 -10.83 13.06
N ILE A 70 -3.03 -10.29 14.05
CA ILE A 70 -2.78 -8.86 14.22
C ILE A 70 -1.37 -8.54 13.69
N ASN A 71 -1.19 -7.37 13.10
CA ASN A 71 0.11 -6.92 12.63
C ASN A 71 0.82 -6.14 13.73
N MET A 72 1.74 -6.81 14.44
CA MET A 72 2.60 -6.21 15.47
C MET A 72 3.98 -5.94 14.87
N MET A 73 4.40 -4.67 14.84
CA MET A 73 5.73 -4.24 14.35
C MET A 73 6.12 -4.75 12.95
N GLY A 74 5.14 -5.02 12.08
CA GLY A 74 5.35 -5.55 10.72
C GLY A 74 5.15 -7.07 10.58
N ALA A 75 5.02 -7.80 11.68
CA ALA A 75 4.79 -9.25 11.71
C ALA A 75 3.30 -9.57 11.96
N TRP A 76 2.73 -10.46 11.15
CA TRP A 76 1.35 -10.95 11.34
C TRP A 76 1.28 -12.06 12.39
N VAL A 77 1.20 -11.68 13.67
CA VAL A 77 1.12 -12.62 14.80
C VAL A 77 -0.33 -13.14 14.96
N PRO A 78 -0.56 -14.46 15.06
CA PRO A 78 -1.86 -15.02 15.46
C PRO A 78 -2.38 -14.41 16.77
N VAL A 79 -3.68 -14.13 16.85
CA VAL A 79 -4.27 -13.53 18.07
C VAL A 79 -4.13 -14.42 19.30
N SER A 80 -3.99 -15.74 19.12
CA SER A 80 -3.71 -16.72 20.17
C SER A 80 -2.24 -16.71 20.67
N GLN A 81 -1.40 -15.79 20.19
CA GLN A 81 0.02 -15.64 20.58
C GLN A 81 0.33 -14.22 21.10
N LEU A 82 -0.69 -13.41 21.38
CA LEU A 82 -0.58 -12.04 21.88
C LEU A 82 -1.24 -11.92 23.26
N ALA A 83 -0.82 -10.94 24.06
CA ALA A 83 -1.46 -10.66 25.33
C ALA A 83 -2.86 -10.05 25.12
N GLU A 84 -3.81 -10.37 26.00
CA GLU A 84 -5.21 -9.94 25.87
C GLU A 84 -5.37 -8.41 25.88
N GLU A 85 -4.47 -7.70 26.56
CA GLU A 85 -4.35 -6.25 26.55
C GLU A 85 -3.97 -5.70 25.17
N GLU A 86 -2.99 -6.29 24.49
CA GLU A 86 -2.55 -5.91 23.13
C GLU A 86 -3.66 -6.14 22.11
N VAL A 87 -4.31 -7.31 22.20
CA VAL A 87 -5.45 -7.69 21.35
C VAL A 87 -6.61 -6.70 21.55
N THR A 88 -6.87 -6.28 22.79
CA THR A 88 -7.91 -5.30 23.13
C THR A 88 -7.55 -3.89 22.65
N ALA A 89 -6.30 -3.47 22.81
CA ALA A 89 -5.80 -2.19 22.30
C ALA A 89 -5.89 -2.11 20.76
N PHE A 90 -5.55 -3.18 20.06
CA PHE A 90 -5.69 -3.24 18.59
C PHE A 90 -7.16 -3.24 18.16
N ARG A 91 -8.04 -4.02 18.82
CA ARG A 91 -9.49 -4.02 18.56
C ARG A 91 -10.07 -2.61 18.72
N LYS A 92 -9.71 -1.91 19.79
CA LYS A 92 -10.11 -0.51 20.04
C LYS A 92 -9.58 0.43 18.95
N LEU A 93 -8.32 0.29 18.55
CA LEU A 93 -7.74 1.10 17.46
C LEU A 93 -8.42 0.86 16.10
N GLU A 94 -8.95 -0.34 15.83
CA GLU A 94 -9.81 -0.58 14.65
C GLU A 94 -11.21 0.02 14.82
N GLU A 95 -11.80 -0.08 16.00
CA GLU A 95 -13.09 0.55 16.33
C GLU A 95 -13.04 2.07 16.21
N ASP A 96 -11.96 2.72 16.68
CA ASP A 96 -11.75 4.17 16.54
C ASP A 96 -11.60 4.60 15.07
N LYS A 97 -10.92 3.78 14.24
CA LYS A 97 -10.76 4.02 12.79
C LYS A 97 -12.08 3.88 12.05
N ILE A 98 -12.85 2.83 12.33
CA ILE A 98 -14.16 2.58 11.73
C ILE A 98 -15.19 3.59 12.24
N GLY A 99 -15.11 3.96 13.53
CA GLY A 99 -15.93 4.96 14.18
C GLY A 99 -15.86 6.29 13.46
N LYS A 100 -14.65 6.80 13.20
CA LYS A 100 -14.44 8.05 12.43
C LYS A 100 -15.08 8.01 11.04
N VAL A 101 -14.90 6.91 10.29
CA VAL A 101 -15.53 6.76 8.96
C VAL A 101 -17.06 6.68 9.05
N LEU A 102 -17.61 6.16 10.15
CA LEU A 102 -19.06 6.19 10.42
C LEU A 102 -19.54 7.56 10.90
N ASP A 103 -18.70 8.36 11.57
CA ASP A 103 -19.03 9.72 11.99
C ASP A 103 -19.03 10.71 10.82
N ASP A 104 -18.03 10.64 9.91
CA ASP A 104 -18.06 11.33 8.60
C ASP A 104 -19.38 11.05 7.85
N LEU A 105 -19.85 9.81 7.96
CA LEU A 105 -21.07 9.28 7.35
C LEU A 105 -22.34 9.83 8.02
N LEU A 106 -22.35 9.93 9.35
CA LEU A 106 -23.43 10.55 10.12
C LEU A 106 -23.51 12.05 9.85
N ASP A 107 -22.39 12.75 9.72
CA ASP A 107 -22.36 14.19 9.43
C ASP A 107 -22.89 14.50 8.02
N ILE A 108 -22.63 13.63 7.04
CA ILE A 108 -23.32 13.67 5.73
C ILE A 108 -24.84 13.53 5.92
N CYS A 109 -25.33 12.60 6.75
CA CYS A 109 -26.76 12.42 6.99
C CYS A 109 -27.39 13.65 7.71
N LYS A 110 -26.71 14.21 8.72
CA LYS A 110 -27.11 15.44 9.43
C LYS A 110 -27.21 16.62 8.45
N SER A 111 -26.24 16.79 7.55
CA SER A 111 -26.26 17.87 6.53
C SER A 111 -27.47 17.80 5.58
N GLN A 112 -28.03 16.60 5.38
CA GLN A 112 -29.24 16.37 4.58
C GLN A 112 -30.53 16.28 5.42
N LYS A 113 -30.47 16.66 6.70
CA LYS A 113 -31.57 16.64 7.68
C LYS A 113 -32.20 15.26 7.88
N VAL A 114 -31.40 14.18 7.82
CA VAL A 114 -31.85 12.81 8.11
C VAL A 114 -31.36 12.39 9.50
N ASN A 115 -32.29 11.97 10.36
CA ASN A 115 -31.96 11.41 11.67
C ASN A 115 -31.24 10.06 11.49
N ALA A 116 -29.97 9.99 11.87
CA ALA A 116 -29.12 8.83 11.66
C ALA A 116 -28.31 8.47 12.91
N SER A 117 -28.09 7.17 13.10
CA SER A 117 -27.30 6.58 14.19
C SER A 117 -26.38 5.47 13.66
N LYS A 118 -25.36 5.08 14.43
CA LYS A 118 -24.39 4.02 14.02
C LYS A 118 -24.43 2.83 14.98
N ILE A 119 -24.25 1.62 14.45
CA ILE A 119 -24.04 0.39 15.22
C ILE A 119 -22.88 -0.41 14.62
N ILE A 120 -21.97 -0.89 15.48
CA ILE A 120 -20.84 -1.74 15.10
C ILE A 120 -21.03 -3.09 15.78
N VAL A 121 -21.08 -4.17 15.00
CA VAL A 121 -21.23 -5.54 15.53
C VAL A 121 -20.02 -6.38 15.14
N ALA A 122 -19.39 -7.04 16.11
CA ALA A 122 -18.25 -7.93 15.89
C ALA A 122 -18.74 -9.35 15.57
N THR A 123 -18.45 -9.86 14.37
CA THR A 123 -18.92 -11.17 13.90
C THR A 123 -17.90 -11.87 12.99
N ASP A 124 -17.61 -13.15 13.24
CA ASP A 124 -16.63 -13.89 12.42
C ASP A 124 -17.10 -14.16 10.99
N ASP A 125 -18.41 -14.18 10.75
CA ASP A 125 -19.01 -14.28 9.42
C ASP A 125 -20.05 -13.17 9.22
N THR A 126 -19.67 -12.14 8.47
CA THR A 126 -20.54 -11.01 8.09
C THR A 126 -21.87 -11.40 7.43
N ALA A 127 -22.02 -12.62 6.90
CA ALA A 127 -23.29 -13.10 6.36
C ALA A 127 -24.19 -13.72 7.44
N ARG A 128 -23.62 -14.43 8.42
CA ARG A 128 -24.35 -14.86 9.62
C ARG A 128 -24.68 -13.68 10.53
N GLY A 129 -23.71 -12.78 10.71
CA GLY A 129 -23.87 -11.58 11.52
C GLY A 129 -24.99 -10.66 11.02
N LEU A 130 -25.21 -10.55 9.71
CA LEU A 130 -26.35 -9.80 9.16
C LEU A 130 -27.69 -10.48 9.46
N VAL A 131 -27.74 -11.82 9.47
CA VAL A 131 -28.94 -12.58 9.88
C VAL A 131 -29.19 -12.40 11.38
N GLN A 132 -28.16 -12.58 12.21
CA GLN A 132 -28.23 -12.37 13.66
C GLN A 132 -28.58 -10.93 14.04
N LEU A 133 -28.14 -9.93 13.27
CA LEU A 133 -28.54 -8.53 13.45
C LEU A 133 -30.03 -8.34 13.11
N VAL A 134 -30.53 -8.98 12.05
CA VAL A 134 -31.96 -8.93 11.72
C VAL A 134 -32.82 -9.59 12.79
N ASP A 135 -32.47 -10.80 13.21
CA ASP A 135 -33.23 -11.57 14.20
C ASP A 135 -33.12 -10.97 15.61
N GLY A 136 -31.92 -10.49 16.00
CA GLY A 136 -31.63 -10.01 17.36
C GLY A 136 -31.98 -8.54 17.63
N HIS A 137 -32.11 -7.70 16.60
CA HIS A 137 -32.58 -6.31 16.73
C HIS A 137 -33.96 -6.08 16.10
N GLY A 138 -34.68 -7.13 15.69
CA GLY A 138 -36.03 -7.03 15.14
C GLY A 138 -36.12 -6.20 13.85
N VAL A 139 -35.12 -6.31 12.96
CA VAL A 139 -35.00 -5.41 11.79
C VAL A 139 -36.07 -5.72 10.75
N THR A 140 -37.04 -4.83 10.63
CA THR A 140 -38.07 -4.88 9.58
C THR A 140 -37.55 -4.45 8.21
N GLU A 141 -36.58 -3.53 8.14
CA GLU A 141 -36.12 -2.90 6.90
C GLU A 141 -34.58 -2.80 6.82
N LEU A 142 -33.99 -3.50 5.83
CA LEU A 142 -32.54 -3.59 5.64
C LEU A 142 -32.10 -3.27 4.20
N VAL A 143 -31.17 -2.33 4.04
CA VAL A 143 -30.49 -2.03 2.77
C VAL A 143 -29.06 -2.61 2.79
N MET A 144 -28.67 -3.37 1.77
CA MET A 144 -27.33 -3.97 1.69
C MET A 144 -26.75 -4.12 0.28
N GLY A 145 -25.44 -4.35 0.19
CA GLY A 145 -24.71 -4.52 -1.08
C GLY A 145 -25.04 -5.83 -1.83
N ALA A 146 -25.55 -5.72 -3.06
CA ALA A 146 -25.95 -6.85 -3.91
C ALA A 146 -24.79 -7.70 -4.45
N ALA A 147 -23.62 -7.09 -4.65
CA ALA A 147 -22.44 -7.69 -5.25
C ALA A 147 -21.17 -7.22 -4.53
N SER A 148 -20.08 -7.96 -4.70
CA SER A 148 -18.71 -7.46 -4.50
C SER A 148 -18.21 -6.81 -5.79
N ASP A 149 -17.30 -5.84 -5.68
CA ASP A 149 -16.77 -4.98 -6.75
C ASP A 149 -16.48 -5.74 -8.06
N ARG A 150 -15.81 -6.90 -7.98
CA ARG A 150 -15.42 -7.77 -9.11
C ARG A 150 -16.57 -8.56 -9.78
N ALA A 151 -17.78 -8.56 -9.20
CA ALA A 151 -18.93 -9.36 -9.65
C ALA A 151 -20.08 -8.52 -10.24
N TYR A 152 -19.92 -7.20 -10.28
CA TYR A 152 -20.91 -6.25 -10.75
C TYR A 152 -21.16 -6.30 -12.27
N THR A 153 -22.42 -6.16 -12.69
CA THR A 153 -22.80 -5.77 -14.06
C THR A 153 -24.00 -4.83 -14.00
N ARG A 154 -24.06 -3.82 -14.90
CA ARG A 154 -25.22 -2.88 -14.99
C ARG A 154 -26.56 -3.55 -15.36
N LYS A 155 -26.52 -4.80 -15.85
CA LYS A 155 -27.71 -5.59 -16.26
C LYS A 155 -28.15 -6.63 -15.20
N MET A 156 -27.58 -6.58 -13.99
CA MET A 156 -27.84 -7.53 -12.91
C MET A 156 -29.23 -7.33 -12.31
N ARG A 157 -30.05 -8.40 -12.22
CA ARG A 157 -31.43 -8.40 -11.67
C ARG A 157 -31.59 -9.19 -10.36
N ALA A 158 -30.50 -9.73 -9.83
CA ALA A 158 -30.46 -10.60 -8.64
C ALA A 158 -29.08 -10.48 -7.96
N PRO A 159 -28.95 -10.70 -6.64
CA PRO A 159 -27.69 -10.50 -5.95
C PRO A 159 -26.68 -11.60 -6.31
N ARG A 160 -25.42 -11.22 -6.54
CA ARG A 160 -24.32 -12.15 -6.91
C ARG A 160 -23.30 -12.34 -5.78
N SER A 161 -23.34 -11.51 -4.74
CA SER A 161 -22.50 -11.71 -3.55
C SER A 161 -22.94 -12.95 -2.78
N LYS A 162 -22.00 -13.84 -2.44
CA LYS A 162 -22.25 -14.99 -1.53
C LYS A 162 -22.84 -14.54 -0.18
N LYS A 163 -22.52 -13.31 0.27
CA LYS A 163 -23.11 -12.71 1.48
C LYS A 163 -24.58 -12.39 1.26
N ALA A 164 -24.89 -11.60 0.23
CA ALA A 164 -26.25 -11.19 -0.10
C ALA A 164 -27.17 -12.39 -0.36
N LEU A 165 -26.72 -13.38 -1.14
CA LEU A 165 -27.44 -14.64 -1.37
C LEU A 165 -27.64 -15.48 -0.09
N THR A 166 -26.82 -15.29 0.94
CA THR A 166 -27.01 -15.97 2.23
C THR A 166 -28.04 -15.23 3.07
N VAL A 167 -27.92 -13.91 3.19
CA VAL A 167 -28.89 -13.05 3.93
C VAL A 167 -30.29 -13.16 3.30
N GLN A 168 -30.42 -13.04 1.98
CA GLN A 168 -31.69 -13.15 1.25
C GLN A 168 -32.48 -14.44 1.57
N ARG A 169 -31.76 -15.56 1.80
CA ARG A 169 -32.34 -16.89 2.07
C ARG A 169 -32.41 -17.28 3.55
N LYS A 170 -31.80 -16.50 4.46
CA LYS A 170 -31.69 -16.86 5.89
C LYS A 170 -32.12 -15.80 6.89
N ALA A 171 -32.16 -14.52 6.51
CA ALA A 171 -32.70 -13.48 7.38
C ALA A 171 -34.22 -13.63 7.50
N ASN A 172 -34.77 -13.28 8.67
CA ASN A 172 -36.19 -13.40 9.01
C ASN A 172 -37.15 -13.06 7.85
N PRO A 173 -38.17 -13.87 7.54
CA PRO A 173 -39.11 -13.55 6.45
C PRO A 173 -39.88 -12.23 6.63
N SER A 174 -40.02 -11.71 7.86
CA SER A 174 -40.61 -10.40 8.13
C SER A 174 -39.73 -9.20 7.72
N CYS A 175 -38.45 -9.43 7.41
CA CYS A 175 -37.51 -8.38 7.04
C CYS A 175 -37.56 -8.08 5.53
N LYS A 176 -37.95 -6.87 5.15
CA LYS A 176 -37.81 -6.34 3.79
C LYS A 176 -36.35 -5.95 3.53
N ILE A 177 -35.78 -6.46 2.43
CA ILE A 177 -34.35 -6.29 2.11
C ILE A 177 -34.15 -5.70 0.71
N TRP A 178 -33.54 -4.52 0.62
CA TRP A 178 -33.12 -3.92 -0.65
C TRP A 178 -31.65 -4.26 -0.96
N PHE A 179 -31.42 -4.82 -2.14
CA PHE A 179 -30.07 -5.14 -2.63
C PHE A 179 -29.63 -4.05 -3.61
N ILE A 180 -28.67 -3.23 -3.21
CA ILE A 180 -28.18 -2.08 -3.98
C ILE A 180 -26.72 -2.24 -4.41
N CYS A 181 -26.32 -1.58 -5.49
CA CYS A 181 -24.92 -1.50 -5.92
C CYS A 181 -24.69 -0.25 -6.78
N LYS A 182 -23.63 0.51 -6.48
CA LYS A 182 -23.25 1.76 -7.19
C LYS A 182 -24.43 2.73 -7.32
N GLY A 183 -25.18 2.92 -6.23
CA GLY A 183 -26.33 3.82 -6.18
C GLY A 183 -27.54 3.39 -7.03
N ASN A 184 -27.61 2.11 -7.42
CA ASN A 184 -28.73 1.54 -8.18
C ASN A 184 -29.35 0.37 -7.41
N LEU A 185 -30.68 0.24 -7.44
CA LEU A 185 -31.40 -0.92 -6.92
C LEU A 185 -31.28 -2.10 -7.89
N VAL A 186 -30.90 -3.27 -7.37
CA VAL A 186 -30.73 -4.51 -8.16
C VAL A 186 -31.98 -5.38 -8.05
N CYS A 187 -32.52 -5.50 -6.84
CA CYS A 187 -33.79 -6.15 -6.51
C CYS A 187 -34.15 -5.85 -5.04
N ALA A 188 -35.40 -6.12 -4.66
CA ALA A 188 -35.81 -6.21 -3.26
C ALA A 188 -36.30 -7.63 -2.94
N ARG A 189 -36.20 -8.02 -1.67
CA ARG A 189 -36.98 -9.10 -1.06
C ARG A 189 -38.03 -8.43 -0.20
N GLU A 190 -39.30 -8.59 -0.56
CA GLU A 190 -40.42 -8.12 0.26
C GLU A 190 -40.52 -8.93 1.55
N ALA A 191 -41.14 -8.35 2.58
CA ALA A 191 -41.51 -9.07 3.79
C ALA A 191 -42.68 -10.00 3.49
N SER A 192 -42.69 -11.22 4.04
CA SER A 192 -43.84 -12.13 3.98
C SER A 192 -44.51 -12.19 5.34
N GLU A 193 -45.76 -11.74 5.40
CA GLU A 193 -46.59 -11.83 6.61
C GLU A 193 -46.95 -13.30 6.90
N GLY A 194 -46.66 -13.78 8.12
CA GLY A 194 -47.03 -15.11 8.59
C GLY A 194 -45.90 -16.14 8.68
N ALA A 195 -45.05 -16.04 9.70
CA ALA A 195 -44.13 -17.12 10.11
C ALA A 195 -43.74 -17.03 11.60
N HIS A 196 -44.69 -17.28 12.52
CA HIS A 196 -44.35 -17.42 13.95
C HIS A 196 -43.57 -18.72 14.23
N ARG A 197 -42.78 -18.69 15.31
CA ARG A 197 -41.91 -19.77 15.83
C ARG A 197 -42.47 -21.20 15.67
N ALA A 198 -41.60 -22.10 15.23
CA ALA A 198 -41.54 -23.47 15.75
C ALA A 198 -40.09 -23.96 15.78
N GLU A 199 -39.57 -24.25 16.97
CA GLU A 199 -38.35 -25.05 17.14
C GLU A 199 -38.75 -26.52 17.27
N SER A 200 -38.20 -27.42 16.44
CA SER A 200 -37.83 -28.77 16.87
C SER A 200 -36.95 -29.47 15.83
N SER A 201 -36.26 -30.50 16.26
CA SER A 201 -35.49 -31.41 15.41
C SER A 201 -36.33 -32.63 14.99
N THR A 202 -36.13 -33.15 13.78
CA THR A 202 -35.92 -34.59 13.50
C THR A 202 -35.65 -34.82 12.01
N ALA A 203 -35.43 -36.08 11.59
CA ALA A 203 -34.86 -36.43 10.30
C ALA A 203 -35.90 -36.81 9.22
N SER A 204 -35.44 -36.72 7.96
CA SER A 204 -35.76 -37.65 6.86
C SER A 204 -37.24 -38.03 6.61
N THR A 205 -37.82 -37.51 5.51
CA THR A 205 -38.23 -38.34 4.36
C THR A 205 -38.64 -37.50 3.14
N SER A 206 -38.76 -38.14 1.97
CA SER A 206 -39.49 -37.63 0.79
C SER A 206 -40.42 -38.72 0.28
N PRO A 207 -41.66 -38.38 -0.13
CA PRO A 207 -42.06 -38.48 -1.54
C PRO A 207 -42.79 -37.20 -2.02
N ARG A 208 -42.63 -36.68 -3.25
CA ARG A 208 -42.92 -37.20 -4.62
C ARG A 208 -44.42 -37.26 -5.01
N SER A 209 -44.83 -36.30 -5.84
CA SER A 209 -45.84 -36.41 -6.94
C SER A 209 -45.85 -35.07 -7.72
N SER A 210 -45.31 -34.96 -8.95
CA SER A 210 -45.91 -35.31 -10.27
C SER A 210 -47.04 -34.36 -10.69
N THR A 211 -47.16 -33.86 -11.93
CA THR A 211 -46.43 -34.08 -13.22
C THR A 211 -45.85 -32.72 -13.74
N SER A 212 -45.42 -32.45 -14.99
CA SER A 212 -45.37 -33.21 -16.25
C SER A 212 -44.25 -32.75 -17.21
N ASP A 213 -44.10 -33.53 -18.27
CA ASP A 213 -43.34 -33.44 -19.53
C ASP A 213 -43.36 -32.08 -20.28
N TYR A 214 -42.29 -31.68 -20.99
CA TYR A 214 -41.93 -32.30 -22.29
C TYR A 214 -40.41 -32.43 -22.57
N SER A 215 -39.87 -33.62 -22.27
CA SER A 215 -39.03 -34.45 -23.16
C SER A 215 -38.70 -33.85 -24.55
N ARG A 216 -37.46 -33.72 -25.06
CA ARG A 216 -36.47 -34.77 -25.47
C ARG A 216 -35.36 -34.06 -26.33
N SER A 217 -34.19 -34.60 -26.68
CA SER A 217 -33.43 -35.81 -26.28
C SER A 217 -31.97 -35.75 -26.81
N LYS A 218 -31.02 -36.31 -26.04
CA LYS A 218 -29.86 -37.14 -26.49
C LYS A 218 -28.75 -36.48 -27.37
N SER A 219 -27.52 -36.99 -27.42
CA SER A 219 -26.92 -38.21 -26.82
C SER A 219 -25.45 -38.06 -26.42
N SER A 220 -25.07 -38.70 -25.31
CA SER A 220 -23.76 -39.34 -25.11
C SER A 220 -23.91 -40.86 -25.37
N PRO A 221 -22.83 -41.65 -25.57
CA PRO A 221 -21.91 -42.12 -24.51
C PRO A 221 -20.40 -41.94 -24.91
N ARG A 222 -19.32 -42.27 -24.17
CA ARG A 222 -18.91 -43.44 -23.34
C ARG A 222 -18.78 -44.74 -24.18
N LEU A 223 -17.85 -45.69 -23.97
CA LEU A 223 -16.78 -45.92 -22.96
C LEU A 223 -15.81 -47.04 -23.48
N HIS A 224 -14.64 -47.26 -22.83
CA HIS A 224 -13.71 -48.43 -22.99
C HIS A 224 -12.97 -48.59 -24.35
N SER A 225 -11.84 -49.31 -24.50
CA SER A 225 -10.69 -49.61 -23.59
C SER A 225 -9.46 -50.14 -24.37
N ASP A 226 -8.31 -50.25 -23.67
CA ASP A 226 -7.17 -51.18 -23.88
C ASP A 226 -6.12 -51.07 -25.02
N THR A 227 -4.88 -51.39 -24.62
CA THR A 227 -3.73 -52.00 -25.35
C THR A 227 -2.93 -51.27 -26.46
N PHE A 228 -1.67 -50.96 -26.10
CA PHE A 228 -0.41 -51.34 -26.77
C PHE A 228 -0.10 -50.95 -28.24
N SER A 229 0.87 -50.02 -28.37
CA SER A 229 2.20 -50.25 -29.00
C SER A 229 2.55 -49.63 -30.37
N THR A 230 3.70 -48.91 -30.35
CA THR A 230 4.76 -48.78 -31.39
C THR A 230 4.52 -48.16 -32.77
N ARG A 231 5.43 -47.22 -33.10
CA ARG A 231 6.04 -46.93 -34.43
C ARG A 231 5.17 -46.23 -35.50
N GLN A 232 5.72 -45.57 -36.54
CA GLN A 232 7.03 -44.89 -36.77
C GLN A 232 7.01 -44.21 -38.15
N GLU A 233 7.42 -42.93 -38.27
CA GLU A 233 7.70 -42.18 -39.54
C GLU A 233 6.49 -42.06 -40.53
N SER A 234 6.47 -41.30 -41.65
CA SER A 234 7.42 -40.39 -42.34
C SER A 234 6.69 -39.27 -43.13
N ASN A 235 7.37 -38.13 -43.32
CA ASN A 235 7.48 -37.25 -44.52
C ASN A 235 6.29 -37.03 -45.51
N ASP A 236 5.91 -35.75 -45.76
CA ASP A 236 6.15 -34.91 -46.97
C ASP A 236 6.18 -35.51 -48.40
N PRO A 237 5.99 -34.75 -49.53
CA PRO A 237 5.65 -33.31 -49.73
C PRO A 237 4.63 -33.02 -50.90
N VAL A 238 4.68 -31.78 -51.47
CA VAL A 238 4.30 -31.26 -52.83
C VAL A 238 2.83 -31.20 -53.30
N ASP A 239 2.33 -30.23 -54.08
CA ASP A 239 2.64 -28.82 -54.47
C ASP A 239 1.54 -28.35 -55.48
N GLU A 240 1.70 -27.16 -56.07
CA GLU A 240 1.07 -26.50 -57.25
C GLU A 240 0.47 -27.38 -58.40
N THR A 241 -0.36 -26.87 -59.33
CA THR A 241 -0.85 -25.50 -59.72
C THR A 241 -2.35 -25.61 -60.14
N ALA A 242 -3.14 -24.66 -60.69
CA ALA A 242 -3.10 -23.27 -61.19
C ALA A 242 -4.56 -22.69 -61.08
N ALA A 243 -4.91 -21.40 -61.06
CA ALA A 243 -4.42 -20.14 -61.66
C ALA A 243 -4.90 -19.84 -63.10
N ALA A 244 -5.81 -18.86 -63.27
CA ALA A 244 -5.65 -17.68 -64.16
C ALA A 244 -6.97 -16.90 -64.47
N ARG A 245 -6.99 -15.59 -64.19
CA ARG A 245 -7.21 -14.51 -65.19
C ARG A 245 -6.97 -13.11 -64.56
N TRP A 246 -6.24 -12.26 -65.27
CA TRP A 246 -5.90 -10.85 -64.92
C TRP A 246 -6.97 -9.88 -65.50
N ALA A 247 -6.93 -8.54 -65.49
CA ALA A 247 -5.95 -7.45 -65.21
C ALA A 247 -6.76 -6.11 -65.08
N ALA A 248 -6.27 -4.91 -64.69
CA ALA A 248 -5.06 -4.39 -64.01
C ALA A 248 -5.33 -2.90 -63.58
N ASP A 249 -4.28 -2.04 -63.55
CA ASP A 249 -4.21 -0.55 -63.52
C ASP A 249 -4.92 0.22 -62.37
N ALA A 250 -4.25 0.91 -61.41
CA ALA A 250 -3.23 2.01 -61.41
C ALA A 250 -3.88 3.41 -61.24
N MET A 251 -3.41 4.38 -60.42
CA MET A 251 -2.13 4.59 -59.70
C MET A 251 -2.28 5.17 -58.26
N ASP A 252 -1.17 5.15 -57.50
CA ASP A 252 -0.54 6.24 -56.68
C ASP A 252 -1.16 7.68 -56.76
N ARG A 253 -1.03 8.62 -55.79
CA ARG A 253 -0.30 8.68 -54.48
C ARG A 253 -0.75 9.90 -53.60
N THR A 254 -0.71 9.75 -52.27
CA THR A 254 -0.41 10.75 -51.17
C THR A 254 -0.86 12.24 -51.16
N THR A 255 -1.17 12.73 -49.92
CA THR A 255 -0.96 14.12 -49.36
C THR A 255 -1.73 15.31 -50.01
N GLU A 256 -2.00 16.45 -49.36
CA GLU A 256 -2.27 16.88 -47.96
C GLU A 256 -2.82 18.35 -48.04
N GLU A 257 -3.37 18.87 -46.94
CA GLU A 257 -3.55 20.32 -46.62
C GLU A 257 -4.55 21.26 -47.36
N GLU A 258 -5.05 22.18 -46.53
CA GLU A 258 -5.66 23.53 -46.68
C GLU A 258 -6.91 23.88 -47.56
N GLU A 259 -7.85 24.54 -46.87
CA GLU A 259 -8.87 25.49 -47.36
C GLU A 259 -8.21 26.70 -48.09
N PRO A 260 -8.83 27.29 -49.13
CA PRO A 260 -9.62 28.51 -48.85
C PRO A 260 -10.78 28.84 -49.81
N GLY A 261 -11.73 29.65 -49.32
CA GLY A 261 -12.31 30.75 -50.13
C GLY A 261 -13.83 30.78 -50.28
N ALA A 262 -14.44 31.91 -49.88
CA ALA A 262 -15.80 32.33 -50.27
C ALA A 262 -15.79 32.90 -51.71
N GLU A 263 -16.90 33.22 -52.39
CA GLU A 263 -18.30 33.46 -51.99
C GLU A 263 -19.28 32.66 -52.91
N GLN A 264 -20.62 32.81 -52.96
CA GLN A 264 -21.57 33.83 -52.47
C GLN A 264 -23.01 33.25 -52.37
N LEU A 265 -24.01 34.13 -52.21
CA LEU A 265 -25.47 33.91 -52.30
C LEU A 265 -26.14 33.18 -51.12
N LEU A 266 -26.06 33.83 -49.96
CA LEU A 266 -27.15 33.81 -48.98
C LEU A 266 -28.30 34.73 -49.45
N HIS A 267 -29.52 34.41 -49.04
CA HIS A 267 -30.38 35.46 -48.47
C HIS A 267 -31.18 34.89 -47.31
N GLU A 268 -31.01 35.50 -46.15
CA GLU A 268 -31.66 35.07 -44.91
C GLU A 268 -33.10 35.59 -44.86
N VAL A 269 -33.97 34.85 -44.15
CA VAL A 269 -35.24 35.38 -43.64
C VAL A 269 -35.00 35.70 -42.17
N GLN A 270 -34.81 36.98 -41.86
CA GLN A 270 -34.68 37.41 -40.47
C GLN A 270 -36.03 37.30 -39.74
N GLU A 271 -36.03 36.73 -38.55
CA GLU A 271 -37.02 37.05 -37.53
C GLU A 271 -36.77 38.49 -37.07
N ASP A 272 -37.82 39.31 -36.97
CA ASP A 272 -37.76 40.62 -36.33
C ASP A 272 -38.84 40.74 -35.25
N GLN A 273 -38.49 41.39 -34.14
CA GLN A 273 -39.39 41.60 -32.99
C GLN A 273 -39.94 43.03 -33.01
N GLY A 274 -41.12 43.21 -33.61
CA GLY A 274 -41.81 44.50 -33.64
C GLY A 274 -43.29 44.38 -33.30
N ALA A 275 -43.67 44.75 -32.08
CA ALA A 275 -45.07 44.96 -31.71
C ALA A 275 -45.47 46.44 -31.94
N PRO A 276 -46.44 46.75 -32.83
CA PRO A 276 -46.92 48.11 -33.01
C PRO A 276 -48.18 48.40 -32.17
N SER A 277 -48.24 49.60 -31.59
CA SER A 277 -49.44 50.14 -30.95
C SER A 277 -50.53 50.51 -31.98
N PRO A 278 -51.82 50.53 -31.59
CA PRO A 278 -52.92 50.84 -32.51
C PRO A 278 -53.16 52.35 -32.67
N ASP A 279 -52.61 52.96 -33.71
CA ASP A 279 -53.14 54.21 -34.31
C ASP A 279 -52.73 54.30 -35.80
N GLY A 280 -53.47 55.07 -36.61
CA GLY A 280 -53.17 55.31 -38.02
C GLY A 280 -54.25 54.82 -39.03
N SER A 281 -55.29 55.63 -39.22
CA SER A 281 -56.36 55.40 -40.21
C SER A 281 -55.85 55.31 -41.66
N VAL A 282 -56.13 54.19 -42.36
CA VAL A 282 -56.15 54.13 -43.84
C VAL A 282 -57.35 53.34 -44.38
N ARG A 283 -58.37 54.08 -44.83
CA ARG A 283 -59.10 53.94 -46.11
C ARG A 283 -59.54 52.53 -46.57
N ALA A 284 -60.86 52.30 -46.57
CA ALA A 284 -61.50 51.12 -47.18
C ALA A 284 -61.25 50.98 -48.71
N PRO A 285 -61.29 49.75 -49.26
CA PRO A 285 -61.21 49.51 -50.70
C PRO A 285 -62.48 49.98 -51.45
N PRO A 286 -62.40 50.27 -52.77
CA PRO A 286 -63.52 50.78 -53.53
C PRO A 286 -64.57 49.71 -53.85
N GLU A 287 -65.84 50.02 -53.64
CA GLU A 287 -66.97 49.22 -54.11
C GLU A 287 -66.94 49.14 -55.65
N THR A 288 -66.72 47.93 -56.19
CA THR A 288 -66.76 47.72 -57.64
C THR A 288 -68.22 47.69 -58.09
N ARG A 289 -68.70 48.86 -58.53
CA ARG A 289 -70.11 49.17 -58.81
C ARG A 289 -70.66 48.42 -60.03
N VAL A 290 -71.02 47.15 -59.85
CA VAL A 290 -71.69 46.33 -60.87
C VAL A 290 -73.08 46.90 -61.17
N THR A 291 -73.25 47.53 -62.32
CA THR A 291 -74.54 48.07 -62.79
C THR A 291 -75.41 46.95 -63.37
N PHE A 292 -76.08 46.19 -62.49
CA PHE A 292 -77.04 45.20 -62.95
C PHE A 292 -78.25 45.89 -63.62
N ARG A 293 -78.40 45.66 -64.93
CA ARG A 293 -79.51 46.19 -65.73
C ARG A 293 -80.77 45.38 -65.38
N ALA A 294 -81.89 46.07 -65.19
CA ALA A 294 -83.12 45.46 -64.69
C ALA A 294 -83.57 44.24 -65.51
N VAL A 295 -83.74 43.12 -64.80
CA VAL A 295 -84.58 41.98 -65.19
C VAL A 295 -85.68 41.90 -64.14
N SER A 296 -86.92 41.67 -64.57
CA SER A 296 -88.11 41.63 -63.71
C SER A 296 -88.14 40.40 -62.81
N GLU A 297 -88.76 40.55 -61.63
CA GLU A 297 -89.28 39.46 -60.79
C GLU A 297 -88.25 38.37 -60.43
N VAL A 298 -87.34 38.74 -59.53
CA VAL A 298 -86.63 37.76 -58.68
C VAL A 298 -87.46 37.57 -57.42
N ASP A 299 -87.88 36.34 -57.14
CA ASP A 299 -88.54 35.95 -55.88
C ASP A 299 -87.71 36.43 -54.66
N ASP A 300 -88.36 37.02 -53.65
CA ASP A 300 -87.71 37.26 -52.34
C ASP A 300 -87.18 35.94 -51.73
N ALA A 301 -87.90 34.85 -51.98
CA ALA A 301 -87.52 33.48 -51.63
C ALA A 301 -86.33 32.93 -52.45
N LEU A 302 -85.83 33.65 -53.46
CA LEU A 302 -84.58 33.36 -54.17
C LEU A 302 -83.42 34.20 -53.62
N TYR A 303 -83.68 35.45 -53.20
CA TYR A 303 -82.67 36.31 -52.58
C TYR A 303 -82.22 35.78 -51.21
N GLU A 304 -83.16 35.37 -50.35
CA GLU A 304 -82.81 34.77 -49.06
C GLU A 304 -82.07 33.43 -49.25
N LYS A 305 -82.43 32.59 -50.23
CA LYS A 305 -81.65 31.38 -50.57
C LYS A 305 -80.23 31.68 -51.02
N LEU A 306 -80.00 32.76 -51.76
CA LEU A 306 -78.65 33.18 -52.15
C LEU A 306 -77.84 33.64 -50.93
N LYS A 307 -78.48 34.33 -49.98
CA LYS A 307 -77.90 34.82 -48.73
C LYS A 307 -77.56 33.68 -47.77
N ASP A 308 -78.45 32.68 -47.63
CA ASP A 308 -78.20 31.44 -46.90
C ASP A 308 -77.02 30.68 -47.51
N ALA A 309 -77.01 30.48 -48.84
CA ALA A 309 -75.92 29.79 -49.53
C ALA A 309 -74.56 30.51 -49.44
N LEU A 310 -74.55 31.85 -49.38
CA LEU A 310 -73.33 32.63 -49.12
C LEU A 310 -72.84 32.47 -47.68
N MET A 311 -73.75 32.41 -46.70
CA MET A 311 -73.40 32.17 -45.29
C MET A 311 -72.89 30.74 -45.07
N GLU A 312 -73.51 29.74 -45.72
CA GLU A 312 -73.05 28.36 -45.74
C GLU A 312 -71.65 28.25 -46.37
N ALA A 313 -71.42 28.90 -47.52
CA ALA A 313 -70.11 28.93 -48.17
C ALA A 313 -69.02 29.61 -47.32
N GLU A 314 -69.35 30.66 -46.56
CA GLU A 314 -68.41 31.30 -45.63
C GLU A 314 -68.11 30.43 -44.40
N ASN A 315 -69.12 29.75 -43.84
CA ASN A 315 -68.92 28.80 -42.75
C ASN A 315 -68.02 27.63 -43.19
N LEU A 316 -68.30 27.01 -44.33
CA LEU A 316 -67.47 25.94 -44.92
C LEU A 316 -66.04 26.41 -45.21
N ARG A 317 -65.86 27.68 -45.63
CA ARG A 317 -64.53 28.29 -45.82
C ARG A 317 -63.77 28.44 -44.49
N HIS A 318 -64.45 28.81 -43.41
CA HIS A 318 -63.83 28.90 -42.09
C HIS A 318 -63.48 27.52 -41.52
N GLU A 319 -64.36 26.53 -41.68
CA GLU A 319 -64.09 25.13 -41.29
C GLU A 319 -62.88 24.55 -42.05
N ALA A 320 -62.80 24.77 -43.36
CA ALA A 320 -61.67 24.34 -44.17
C ALA A 320 -60.34 25.02 -43.78
N TYR A 321 -60.38 26.29 -43.36
CA TYR A 321 -59.20 27.00 -42.82
C TYR A 321 -58.75 26.40 -41.49
N GLU A 322 -59.66 26.21 -40.53
CA GLU A 322 -59.35 25.63 -39.23
C GLU A 322 -58.85 24.19 -39.35
N GLU A 323 -59.44 23.40 -40.24
CA GLU A 323 -58.99 22.05 -40.53
C GLU A 323 -57.59 22.02 -41.18
N THR A 324 -57.28 22.98 -42.05
CA THR A 324 -55.92 23.16 -42.59
C THR A 324 -54.93 23.55 -41.47
N ARG A 325 -55.35 24.41 -40.53
CA ARG A 325 -54.54 24.82 -39.38
C ARG A 325 -54.25 23.65 -38.44
N ARG A 326 -55.22 22.77 -38.17
CA ARG A 326 -55.02 21.52 -37.40
C ARG A 326 -54.00 20.61 -38.06
N ARG A 327 -54.09 20.41 -39.38
CA ARG A 327 -53.15 19.56 -40.14
C ARG A 327 -51.72 20.11 -40.07
N GLN A 328 -51.53 21.41 -40.25
CA GLN A 328 -50.21 22.05 -40.11
C GLN A 328 -49.62 21.94 -38.69
N MET A 329 -50.44 21.90 -37.64
CA MET A 329 -49.96 21.63 -36.29
C MET A 329 -49.55 20.15 -36.12
N ALA A 330 -50.39 19.21 -36.56
CA ALA A 330 -50.08 17.78 -36.51
C ALA A 330 -48.84 17.39 -37.35
N GLU A 331 -48.61 18.06 -38.49
CA GLU A 331 -47.40 17.89 -39.31
C GLU A 331 -46.13 18.37 -38.59
N ARG A 332 -46.21 19.45 -37.81
CA ARG A 332 -45.10 19.94 -36.97
C ARG A 332 -44.82 19.01 -35.80
N GLU A 333 -45.86 18.59 -35.08
CA GLU A 333 -45.76 17.62 -33.98
C GLU A 333 -45.14 16.30 -34.46
N LEU A 334 -45.52 15.82 -35.65
CA LEU A 334 -44.94 14.63 -36.28
C LEU A 334 -43.46 14.82 -36.67
N ALA A 335 -43.08 15.99 -37.21
CA ALA A 335 -41.71 16.31 -37.56
C ALA A 335 -40.80 16.41 -36.31
N GLU A 336 -41.29 17.04 -35.24
CA GLU A 336 -40.60 17.11 -33.95
C GLU A 336 -40.44 15.71 -33.33
N ALA A 337 -41.50 14.89 -33.33
CA ALA A 337 -41.46 13.51 -32.85
C ALA A 337 -40.46 12.65 -33.65
N SER A 338 -40.39 12.81 -34.98
CA SER A 338 -39.41 12.12 -35.83
C SER A 338 -37.98 12.53 -35.44
N LYS A 339 -37.71 13.83 -35.31
CA LYS A 339 -36.39 14.32 -34.89
C LYS A 339 -35.96 13.78 -33.52
N MET A 340 -36.87 13.75 -32.55
CA MET A 340 -36.59 13.17 -31.23
C MET A 340 -36.32 11.66 -31.31
N ALA A 341 -36.97 10.93 -32.22
CA ALA A 341 -36.70 9.51 -32.45
C ALA A 341 -35.31 9.27 -33.08
N ASP A 342 -34.92 10.07 -34.07
CA ASP A 342 -33.60 10.00 -34.71
C ASP A 342 -32.47 10.34 -33.71
N GLU A 343 -32.66 11.39 -32.89
CA GLU A 343 -31.73 11.76 -31.83
C GLU A 343 -31.61 10.63 -30.78
N ALA A 344 -32.72 10.02 -30.37
CA ALA A 344 -32.73 8.88 -29.46
C ALA A 344 -32.04 7.64 -30.04
N GLU A 345 -32.25 7.32 -31.32
CA GLU A 345 -31.58 6.19 -31.97
C GLU A 345 -30.07 6.44 -32.11
N SER A 346 -29.66 7.67 -32.46
CA SER A 346 -28.25 8.06 -32.49
C SER A 346 -27.57 7.92 -31.12
N SER A 347 -28.32 8.17 -30.04
CA SER A 347 -27.86 8.02 -28.66
C SER A 347 -27.72 6.54 -28.29
N TYR A 348 -28.71 5.71 -28.63
CA TYR A 348 -28.68 4.27 -28.41
C TYR A 348 -27.55 3.57 -29.19
N ARG A 349 -27.32 3.97 -30.46
CA ARG A 349 -26.18 3.51 -31.28
C ARG A 349 -24.83 3.84 -30.62
N ARG A 350 -24.68 5.05 -30.06
CA ARG A 350 -23.48 5.47 -29.30
C ARG A 350 -23.27 4.64 -28.04
N GLU A 351 -24.32 4.44 -27.22
CA GLU A 351 -24.18 3.61 -26.00
C GLU A 351 -23.92 2.13 -26.34
N ALA A 352 -24.52 1.60 -27.41
CA ALA A 352 -24.26 0.24 -27.89
C ALA A 352 -22.79 0.04 -28.29
N LYS A 353 -22.17 1.02 -28.96
CA LYS A 353 -20.72 1.00 -29.29
C LYS A 353 -19.87 0.98 -28.02
N GLN A 354 -20.11 1.89 -27.07
CA GLN A 354 -19.38 1.94 -25.80
C GLN A 354 -19.55 0.65 -24.96
N ARG A 355 -20.75 0.06 -24.96
CA ARG A 355 -21.03 -1.25 -24.33
C ARG A 355 -20.19 -2.37 -24.95
N LYS A 356 -20.05 -2.40 -26.28
CA LYS A 356 -19.19 -3.39 -26.97
C LYS A 356 -17.72 -3.20 -26.63
N GLU A 357 -17.21 -1.97 -26.69
CA GLU A 357 -15.81 -1.64 -26.41
C GLU A 357 -15.42 -2.00 -24.96
N THR A 358 -16.28 -1.68 -24.00
CA THR A 358 -16.07 -2.04 -22.58
C THR A 358 -16.22 -3.55 -22.33
N GLU A 359 -17.11 -4.26 -23.04
CA GLU A 359 -17.21 -5.72 -22.96
C GLU A 359 -15.97 -6.42 -23.53
N GLU A 360 -15.42 -5.94 -24.65
CA GLU A 360 -14.15 -6.45 -25.19
C GLU A 360 -12.96 -6.15 -24.28
N MET A 361 -12.87 -4.96 -23.67
CA MET A 361 -11.85 -4.61 -22.68
C MET A 361 -11.90 -5.60 -21.50
N LEU A 362 -13.08 -5.80 -20.92
CA LEU A 362 -13.31 -6.77 -19.85
C LEU A 362 -13.03 -8.23 -20.28
N ARG A 363 -13.15 -8.56 -21.58
CA ARG A 363 -12.75 -9.87 -22.12
C ARG A 363 -11.22 -10.01 -22.17
N ARG A 364 -10.50 -8.96 -22.57
CA ARG A 364 -9.02 -8.93 -22.58
C ARG A 364 -8.47 -9.04 -21.15
N GLU A 365 -9.02 -8.29 -20.19
CA GLU A 365 -8.64 -8.39 -18.78
C GLU A 365 -8.90 -9.77 -18.17
N ARG A 366 -10.03 -10.41 -18.48
CA ARG A 366 -10.32 -11.78 -18.03
C ARG A 366 -9.37 -12.81 -18.60
N ALA A 367 -8.95 -12.66 -19.86
CA ALA A 367 -7.96 -13.55 -20.47
C ALA A 367 -6.58 -13.40 -19.79
N ALA A 368 -6.15 -12.16 -19.51
CA ALA A 368 -4.91 -11.89 -18.78
C ALA A 368 -4.94 -12.49 -17.37
N MET A 369 -5.99 -12.24 -16.58
CA MET A 369 -6.12 -12.82 -15.22
C MET A 369 -6.17 -14.36 -15.22
N GLU A 370 -6.62 -15.00 -16.30
CA GLU A 370 -6.56 -16.47 -16.41
C GLU A 370 -5.19 -16.98 -16.90
N GLN A 371 -4.43 -16.19 -17.66
CA GLN A 371 -3.01 -16.48 -17.90
C GLN A 371 -2.21 -16.38 -16.60
N ASP A 372 -2.33 -15.27 -15.85
CA ASP A 372 -1.67 -15.05 -14.56
C ASP A 372 -1.95 -16.22 -13.59
N ARG A 373 -3.19 -16.74 -13.59
CA ARG A 373 -3.57 -17.91 -12.79
C ARG A 373 -2.81 -19.18 -13.21
N ARG A 374 -2.67 -19.44 -14.51
CA ARG A 374 -1.95 -20.62 -15.03
C ARG A 374 -0.44 -20.54 -14.74
N GLU A 375 0.13 -19.34 -14.83
CA GLU A 375 1.53 -19.10 -14.44
C GLU A 375 1.73 -19.31 -12.94
N LEU A 376 0.79 -18.87 -12.09
CA LEU A 376 0.80 -19.17 -10.66
C LEU A 376 0.64 -20.68 -10.36
N ASP A 377 -0.27 -21.37 -11.06
CA ASP A 377 -0.48 -22.82 -10.90
C ASP A 377 0.79 -23.62 -11.28
N ASP A 378 1.52 -23.24 -12.33
CA ASP A 378 2.82 -23.82 -12.70
C ASP A 378 3.93 -23.50 -11.69
N ILE A 379 4.00 -22.26 -11.17
CA ILE A 379 4.94 -21.89 -10.11
C ILE A 379 4.71 -22.73 -8.84
N LEU A 380 3.45 -22.97 -8.46
CA LEU A 380 3.10 -23.79 -7.30
C LEU A 380 3.49 -25.27 -7.50
N ASP A 381 3.36 -25.80 -8.72
CA ASP A 381 3.80 -27.17 -9.02
C ASP A 381 5.35 -27.30 -9.03
N ARG A 382 6.06 -26.27 -9.52
CA ARG A 382 7.53 -26.19 -9.40
C ARG A 382 7.99 -26.14 -7.94
N ILE A 383 7.30 -25.39 -7.08
CA ILE A 383 7.60 -25.33 -5.63
C ILE A 383 7.47 -26.73 -5.01
N ARG A 384 6.34 -27.43 -5.22
CA ARG A 384 6.15 -28.82 -4.73
C ARG A 384 7.25 -29.78 -5.18
N LYS A 385 7.73 -29.64 -6.41
CA LYS A 385 8.85 -30.43 -6.97
C LYS A 385 10.21 -30.09 -6.36
N VAL A 386 10.39 -28.87 -5.83
CA VAL A 386 11.57 -28.49 -5.04
C VAL A 386 11.43 -28.99 -3.60
N ASP A 387 10.27 -28.82 -2.97
CA ASP A 387 9.99 -29.27 -1.60
C ASP A 387 10.23 -30.79 -1.45
N GLY A 388 9.73 -31.60 -2.41
CA GLY A 388 9.96 -33.05 -2.43
C GLY A 388 11.43 -33.44 -2.58
N ARG A 389 12.23 -32.64 -3.30
CA ARG A 389 13.69 -32.83 -3.41
C ARG A 389 14.43 -32.37 -2.15
N SER A 390 13.91 -31.35 -1.45
CA SER A 390 14.44 -30.93 -0.15
C SER A 390 14.31 -32.06 0.86
N ALA A 391 13.12 -32.67 0.97
CA ALA A 391 12.88 -33.81 1.85
C ALA A 391 13.78 -35.03 1.51
N GLU A 392 14.02 -35.31 0.22
CA GLU A 392 14.97 -36.35 -0.19
C GLU A 392 16.41 -36.02 0.21
N LEU A 393 16.85 -34.78 0.01
CA LEU A 393 18.17 -34.30 0.42
C LEU A 393 18.35 -34.27 1.94
N GLU A 394 17.32 -33.92 2.71
CA GLU A 394 17.31 -33.96 4.18
C GLU A 394 17.47 -35.40 4.71
N LEU A 395 16.85 -36.38 4.06
CA LEU A 395 17.07 -37.81 4.35
C LEU A 395 18.50 -38.27 3.99
N GLN A 396 19.08 -37.74 2.90
CA GLN A 396 20.47 -38.01 2.54
C GLN A 396 21.47 -37.34 3.50
N VAL A 397 21.21 -36.12 3.95
CA VAL A 397 22.03 -35.41 4.95
C VAL A 397 21.96 -36.13 6.30
N THR A 398 20.76 -36.41 6.83
CA THR A 398 20.60 -37.09 8.13
C THR A 398 21.10 -38.54 8.14
N SER A 399 21.19 -39.21 6.99
CA SER A 399 21.89 -40.50 6.87
C SER A 399 23.42 -40.32 6.81
N SER A 400 23.92 -39.30 6.12
CA SER A 400 25.36 -38.96 6.07
C SER A 400 25.90 -38.54 7.44
N GLU A 401 25.16 -37.75 8.22
CA GLU A 401 25.52 -37.35 9.58
C GLU A 401 25.68 -38.54 10.54
N ARG A 402 24.94 -39.65 10.33
CA ARG A 402 25.12 -40.88 11.11
C ARG A 402 26.47 -41.53 10.81
N VAL A 403 26.89 -41.52 9.53
CA VAL A 403 28.20 -42.03 9.11
C VAL A 403 29.32 -41.14 9.62
N VAL A 404 29.15 -39.81 9.59
CA VAL A 404 30.11 -38.87 10.17
C VAL A 404 30.29 -39.12 11.67
N ARG A 405 29.20 -39.23 12.44
CA ARG A 405 29.29 -39.52 13.89
C ARG A 405 29.91 -40.88 14.23
N ASP A 406 29.70 -41.90 13.39
CA ASP A 406 30.36 -43.21 13.54
C ASP A 406 31.88 -43.11 13.25
N LEU A 407 32.26 -42.32 12.24
CA LEU A 407 33.68 -42.03 11.95
C LEU A 407 34.34 -41.19 13.03
N GLU A 408 33.66 -40.17 13.56
CA GLU A 408 34.12 -39.33 14.67
C GLU A 408 34.36 -40.16 15.94
N ALA A 409 33.45 -41.08 16.28
CA ALA A 409 33.62 -42.00 17.40
C ALA A 409 34.89 -42.88 17.25
N ARG A 410 35.08 -43.51 16.08
CA ARG A 410 36.29 -44.30 15.76
C ARG A 410 37.55 -43.44 15.79
N LEU A 411 37.47 -42.19 15.35
CA LEU A 411 38.60 -41.26 15.34
C LEU A 411 38.97 -40.85 16.77
N SER A 412 37.99 -40.58 17.64
CA SER A 412 38.20 -40.33 19.07
C SER A 412 38.80 -41.54 19.78
N GLU A 413 38.29 -42.75 19.51
CA GLU A 413 38.83 -44.00 20.05
C GLU A 413 40.31 -44.18 19.66
N SER A 414 40.64 -44.00 18.37
CA SER A 414 42.01 -43.99 17.86
C SER A 414 42.89 -42.91 18.51
N TYR A 415 42.38 -41.69 18.71
CA TYR A 415 43.10 -40.61 19.39
C TYR A 415 43.36 -40.91 20.88
N THR A 416 42.43 -41.55 21.60
CA THR A 416 42.70 -41.98 22.99
C THR A 416 43.79 -43.04 23.04
N LEU A 417 43.80 -43.97 22.08
CA LEU A 417 44.83 -45.01 21.96
C LEU A 417 46.20 -44.39 21.65
N LEU A 418 46.28 -43.45 20.70
CA LEU A 418 47.48 -42.64 20.44
C LEU A 418 47.91 -41.80 21.66
N GLY A 419 46.96 -41.29 22.46
CA GLY A 419 47.25 -40.61 23.72
C GLY A 419 47.95 -41.50 24.74
N THR A 420 47.47 -42.74 24.91
CA THR A 420 48.14 -43.72 25.80
C THR A 420 49.52 -44.14 25.30
N LEU A 421 49.70 -44.28 23.97
CA LEU A 421 51.01 -44.56 23.37
C LEU A 421 51.97 -43.36 23.50
N ARG A 422 51.46 -42.13 23.48
CA ARG A 422 52.25 -40.91 23.68
C ARG A 422 52.70 -40.74 25.14
N GLN A 423 51.84 -41.04 26.10
CA GLN A 423 52.21 -41.10 27.52
C GLN A 423 53.26 -42.20 27.81
N GLN A 424 53.35 -43.23 26.97
CA GLN A 424 54.42 -44.24 27.01
C GLN A 424 55.70 -43.82 26.27
N GLY A 425 55.67 -42.73 25.51
CA GLY A 425 56.84 -42.14 24.84
C GLY A 425 57.45 -40.93 25.57
N GLU A 426 56.66 -40.22 26.37
CA GLU A 426 57.06 -38.96 27.05
C GLU A 426 57.99 -39.17 28.28
N GLU A 427 58.50 -40.38 28.51
CA GLU A 427 59.70 -40.61 29.35
C GLU A 427 61.03 -40.43 28.59
N ILE A 428 61.02 -40.21 27.26
CA ILE A 428 62.25 -40.01 26.46
C ILE A 428 62.11 -38.84 25.46
N GLY A 429 62.73 -37.70 25.81
CA GLY A 429 63.19 -36.71 24.82
C GLY A 429 62.67 -35.27 25.00
N GLU A 430 63.48 -34.41 25.62
CA GLU A 430 63.36 -32.96 25.47
C GLU A 430 64.05 -32.44 24.17
N ALA A 431 63.74 -31.18 23.84
CA ALA A 431 64.45 -30.25 22.95
C ALA A 431 64.07 -30.20 21.44
N ALA A 432 64.34 -29.01 20.87
CA ALA A 432 64.05 -28.52 19.50
C ALA A 432 62.55 -28.24 19.19
N ALA A 433 62.17 -27.17 18.47
CA ALA A 433 62.94 -26.07 17.85
C ALA A 433 62.17 -24.73 17.96
N ALA A 434 62.80 -23.62 17.53
CA ALA A 434 62.24 -22.27 17.59
C ALA A 434 62.20 -21.57 16.22
N ASP A 435 61.18 -20.71 16.06
CA ASP A 435 61.11 -19.47 15.24
C ASP A 435 61.38 -19.51 13.71
N GLU A 436 61.38 -18.31 13.10
CA GLU A 436 61.67 -17.88 11.69
C GLU A 436 60.43 -17.64 10.77
N PRO A 437 60.45 -16.64 9.85
CA PRO A 437 59.63 -15.43 10.07
C PRO A 437 58.70 -14.99 8.89
N GLU A 438 58.15 -13.76 8.99
CA GLU A 438 57.27 -13.13 7.98
C GLU A 438 57.96 -12.74 6.67
N GLU A 439 57.22 -12.76 5.55
CA GLU A 439 57.56 -11.96 4.35
C GLU A 439 56.31 -11.47 3.58
N GLY A 440 56.33 -10.21 3.11
CA GLY A 440 55.49 -9.71 2.01
C GLY A 440 54.01 -9.37 2.31
N THR A 441 53.73 -8.18 2.85
CA THR A 441 52.39 -7.72 3.30
C THR A 441 51.31 -7.53 2.21
N ARG A 442 50.84 -8.62 1.59
CA ARG A 442 49.42 -8.69 1.16
C ARG A 442 48.59 -8.89 2.42
N ARG A 443 47.72 -7.94 2.77
CA ARG A 443 46.79 -8.10 3.91
C ARG A 443 45.76 -9.18 3.59
N HIS A 444 46.06 -10.42 3.98
CA HIS A 444 45.20 -11.57 3.78
C HIS A 444 43.83 -11.35 4.45
N LEU A 445 42.75 -11.72 3.75
CA LEU A 445 41.42 -11.81 4.32
C LEU A 445 41.45 -12.82 5.48
N VAL A 446 41.12 -12.38 6.70
CA VAL A 446 40.99 -13.29 7.84
C VAL A 446 39.91 -14.32 7.53
N ARG A 447 40.31 -15.60 7.41
CA ARG A 447 39.37 -16.72 7.25
C ARG A 447 38.97 -17.22 8.64
N PHE A 448 37.67 -17.25 8.87
CA PHE A 448 37.05 -17.89 10.03
C PHE A 448 36.57 -19.28 9.62
N GLY A 449 36.74 -20.27 10.50
CA GLY A 449 36.18 -21.61 10.29
C GLY A 449 34.67 -21.64 10.54
N TYR A 450 33.99 -22.71 10.11
CA TYR A 450 32.57 -22.87 10.43
C TYR A 450 32.31 -22.92 11.95
N SER A 451 33.02 -23.79 12.69
CA SER A 451 32.82 -23.98 14.15
C SER A 451 33.01 -22.68 14.93
N GLU A 452 34.10 -21.96 14.64
CA GLU A 452 34.42 -20.64 15.21
C GLU A 452 33.28 -19.62 15.04
N LEU A 453 32.56 -19.68 13.91
CA LEU A 453 31.44 -18.79 13.62
C LEU A 453 30.13 -19.27 14.26
N ASP A 454 29.91 -20.58 14.29
CA ASP A 454 28.75 -21.24 14.88
C ASP A 454 28.74 -21.01 16.40
N GLU A 455 29.85 -21.29 17.08
CA GLU A 455 30.08 -21.03 18.51
C GLU A 455 29.90 -19.53 18.85
N ALA A 456 30.58 -18.63 18.13
CA ALA A 456 30.53 -17.20 18.41
C ALA A 456 29.16 -16.54 18.14
N THR A 457 28.31 -17.18 17.31
CA THR A 457 26.91 -16.77 17.07
C THR A 457 25.90 -17.57 17.89
N LYS A 458 26.36 -18.44 18.81
CA LYS A 458 25.53 -19.34 19.63
C LYS A 458 24.62 -20.24 18.78
N HIS A 459 25.21 -20.94 17.81
CA HIS A 459 24.51 -21.76 16.81
C HIS A 459 23.50 -20.95 15.97
N PHE A 460 23.87 -19.70 15.63
CA PHE A 460 23.04 -18.75 14.88
C PHE A 460 21.68 -18.43 15.53
N ASP A 461 21.64 -18.37 16.86
CA ASP A 461 20.43 -18.12 17.64
C ASP A 461 19.81 -16.72 17.40
N GLU A 462 18.48 -16.64 17.42
CA GLU A 462 17.76 -15.39 17.10
C GLU A 462 17.93 -14.30 18.19
N SER A 463 18.37 -14.61 19.42
CA SER A 463 18.71 -13.58 20.43
C SER A 463 19.99 -12.83 20.10
N ALA A 464 20.88 -13.42 19.29
CA ALA A 464 22.09 -12.76 18.78
C ALA A 464 21.82 -11.94 17.50
N ARG A 465 20.58 -11.89 17.01
CA ARG A 465 20.25 -11.32 15.70
C ARG A 465 20.13 -9.78 15.74
N LEU A 466 20.75 -9.14 14.75
CA LEU A 466 20.82 -7.68 14.61
C LEU A 466 19.91 -7.11 13.50
N ASP A 467 19.50 -7.92 12.52
CA ASP A 467 18.51 -7.48 11.53
C ASP A 467 17.09 -7.66 12.09
N GLY A 468 16.47 -6.54 12.48
CA GLY A 468 15.24 -6.47 13.28
C GLY A 468 13.97 -6.97 12.60
N GLY A 469 13.89 -8.27 12.30
CA GLY A 469 12.70 -9.02 11.85
C GLY A 469 12.18 -8.68 10.43
N GLY A 470 12.41 -7.46 9.95
CA GLY A 470 11.83 -6.87 8.74
C GLY A 470 12.33 -7.46 7.43
N GLY A 471 11.91 -8.69 7.11
CA GLY A 471 11.88 -9.24 5.74
C GLY A 471 13.19 -9.08 4.97
N GLY A 472 14.30 -9.65 5.47
CA GLY A 472 15.66 -9.59 4.91
C GLY A 472 15.80 -10.20 3.50
N GLY A 473 15.17 -9.57 2.51
CA GLY A 473 14.77 -10.13 1.23
C GLY A 473 15.89 -10.80 0.42
N GLY A 474 16.12 -12.09 0.70
CA GLY A 474 17.14 -12.93 0.09
C GLY A 474 18.56 -12.36 0.17
N ARG A 475 18.96 -11.76 1.30
CA ARG A 475 20.32 -11.18 1.47
C ARG A 475 21.02 -11.62 2.76
N GLY A 476 20.56 -12.72 3.35
CA GLY A 476 21.12 -13.27 4.58
C GLY A 476 20.60 -12.59 5.86
N LYS A 477 20.78 -13.28 6.99
CA LYS A 477 20.59 -12.76 8.34
C LYS A 477 21.86 -12.04 8.82
N VAL A 478 21.75 -11.21 9.85
CA VAL A 478 22.90 -10.55 10.50
C VAL A 478 22.88 -10.85 12.00
N TYR A 479 24.00 -11.32 12.53
CA TYR A 479 24.20 -11.70 13.93
C TYR A 479 25.31 -10.87 14.57
N GLY A 480 25.16 -10.55 15.85
CA GLY A 480 26.23 -10.01 16.69
C GLY A 480 27.02 -11.16 17.29
N ALA A 481 28.34 -11.11 17.16
CA ALA A 481 29.26 -12.12 17.69
C ALA A 481 30.55 -11.46 18.16
N GLU A 482 31.36 -12.21 18.91
CA GLU A 482 32.73 -11.83 19.23
C GLU A 482 33.68 -12.86 18.60
N LEU A 483 34.46 -12.44 17.60
CA LEU A 483 35.43 -13.30 16.92
C LEU A 483 36.84 -12.85 17.30
N ARG A 484 37.60 -13.74 17.96
CA ARG A 484 39.00 -13.50 18.40
C ARG A 484 39.17 -12.19 19.20
N GLY A 485 38.25 -11.91 20.12
CA GLY A 485 38.26 -10.69 20.94
C GLY A 485 37.75 -9.43 20.23
N VAL A 486 37.14 -9.56 19.04
CA VAL A 486 36.61 -8.44 18.25
C VAL A 486 35.10 -8.57 18.08
N ALA A 487 34.36 -7.57 18.54
CA ALA A 487 32.91 -7.47 18.33
C ALA A 487 32.59 -7.23 16.84
N VAL A 488 31.78 -8.12 16.25
CA VAL A 488 31.50 -8.17 14.82
C VAL A 488 30.02 -8.32 14.49
N ALA A 489 29.63 -7.76 13.34
CA ALA A 489 28.36 -8.04 12.67
C ALA A 489 28.59 -9.11 11.58
N VAL A 490 28.21 -10.35 11.91
CA VAL A 490 28.30 -11.53 11.04
C VAL A 490 27.08 -11.61 10.14
N LYS A 491 27.27 -11.43 8.82
CA LYS A 491 26.20 -11.54 7.82
C LYS A 491 26.31 -12.87 7.06
N VAL A 492 25.33 -13.75 7.24
CA VAL A 492 25.30 -15.13 6.72
C VAL A 492 24.37 -15.23 5.51
N LEU A 493 24.88 -15.54 4.32
CA LEU A 493 24.06 -15.65 3.10
C LEU A 493 23.52 -17.07 2.89
N SER A 494 22.22 -17.21 2.65
CA SER A 494 21.58 -18.48 2.25
C SER A 494 22.29 -19.11 1.05
N ARG A 495 22.57 -20.43 1.11
CA ARG A 495 23.38 -21.15 0.10
C ARG A 495 22.78 -21.09 -1.32
N ASP A 496 21.47 -20.90 -1.45
CA ASP A 496 20.72 -20.77 -2.72
C ASP A 496 20.91 -19.40 -3.39
N VAL A 497 21.26 -18.39 -2.59
CA VAL A 497 21.43 -17.01 -3.06
C VAL A 497 22.92 -16.60 -3.10
N ALA A 498 23.76 -17.22 -2.28
CA ALA A 498 25.21 -17.01 -2.25
C ALA A 498 25.91 -17.55 -3.51
N VAL A 499 27.02 -16.93 -3.91
CA VAL A 499 27.91 -17.47 -4.94
C VAL A 499 28.69 -18.70 -4.46
N GLY A 500 29.21 -19.50 -5.39
CA GLY A 500 30.11 -20.62 -5.08
C GLY A 500 31.40 -20.16 -4.38
N GLU A 501 31.99 -21.03 -3.57
CA GLU A 501 32.96 -20.65 -2.53
C GLU A 501 34.19 -19.90 -3.05
N ALA A 502 34.84 -20.40 -4.10
CA ALA A 502 36.01 -19.76 -4.69
C ALA A 502 35.71 -18.33 -5.18
N ARG A 503 34.48 -18.07 -5.65
CA ARG A 503 34.02 -16.71 -5.96
C ARG A 503 33.69 -15.92 -4.70
N PHE A 504 33.10 -16.53 -3.68
CA PHE A 504 32.80 -15.86 -2.40
C PHE A 504 34.07 -15.33 -1.75
N ALA A 505 35.08 -16.18 -1.59
CA ALA A 505 36.39 -15.83 -1.03
C ALA A 505 37.08 -14.72 -1.85
N ARG A 506 37.04 -14.81 -3.19
CA ARG A 506 37.63 -13.80 -4.08
C ARG A 506 36.94 -12.44 -3.99
N GLU A 507 35.60 -12.39 -3.99
CA GLU A 507 34.88 -11.11 -3.88
C GLU A 507 34.96 -10.49 -2.48
N ALA A 508 35.05 -11.30 -1.42
CA ALA A 508 35.38 -10.82 -0.07
C ALA A 508 36.82 -10.29 0.00
N GLY A 509 37.79 -11.00 -0.57
CA GLY A 509 39.19 -10.58 -0.68
C GLY A 509 39.39 -9.30 -1.50
N ARG A 510 38.48 -8.99 -2.43
CA ARG A 510 38.49 -7.73 -3.21
C ARG A 510 38.09 -6.50 -2.38
N VAL A 511 37.53 -6.69 -1.17
CA VAL A 511 37.18 -5.59 -0.26
C VAL A 511 37.82 -5.72 1.14
N SER A 512 38.57 -6.80 1.42
CA SER A 512 39.43 -6.87 2.61
C SER A 512 40.53 -5.81 2.55
N GLY A 513 40.79 -5.15 3.67
CA GLY A 513 41.75 -4.05 3.75
C GLY A 513 41.20 -2.67 3.35
N VAL A 514 39.99 -2.57 2.79
CA VAL A 514 39.32 -1.27 2.60
C VAL A 514 38.93 -0.71 3.97
N ARG A 515 39.30 0.54 4.25
CA ARG A 515 39.09 1.26 5.51
C ARG A 515 38.81 2.74 5.22
N HIS A 516 37.83 3.33 5.90
CA HIS A 516 37.48 4.76 5.84
C HIS A 516 36.64 5.09 7.10
N PRO A 517 36.76 6.29 7.72
CA PRO A 517 36.07 6.60 8.98
C PRO A 517 34.55 6.36 8.94
N ASN A 518 33.90 6.66 7.81
CA ASN A 518 32.46 6.45 7.62
C ASN A 518 32.09 5.12 6.93
N LEU A 519 32.93 4.09 7.00
CA LEU A 519 32.70 2.79 6.38
C LEU A 519 32.92 1.68 7.41
N ALA A 520 31.96 0.75 7.54
CA ALA A 520 32.13 -0.43 8.37
C ALA A 520 33.16 -1.37 7.73
N ALA A 521 34.31 -1.50 8.38
CA ALA A 521 35.42 -2.34 7.97
C ALA A 521 35.03 -3.82 7.89
N LEU A 522 35.36 -4.50 6.78
CA LEU A 522 35.37 -5.96 6.74
C LEU A 522 36.53 -6.47 7.61
N VAL A 523 36.22 -7.28 8.62
CA VAL A 523 37.18 -7.93 9.52
C VAL A 523 37.65 -9.24 8.90
N GLY A 524 36.71 -10.09 8.45
CA GLY A 524 37.02 -11.38 7.82
C GLY A 524 35.80 -12.05 7.20
N ALA A 525 35.97 -13.32 6.81
CA ALA A 525 34.91 -14.11 6.18
C ALA A 525 35.02 -15.60 6.53
N CYS A 526 33.88 -16.30 6.56
CA CYS A 526 33.82 -17.76 6.52
C CYS A 526 33.23 -18.17 5.16
N PRO A 527 34.06 -18.57 4.18
CA PRO A 527 33.56 -19.00 2.88
C PRO A 527 32.65 -20.23 2.98
N GLU A 528 32.94 -21.21 3.84
CA GLU A 528 32.10 -22.41 4.06
C GLU A 528 30.66 -22.08 4.46
N ALA A 529 30.50 -21.16 5.44
CA ALA A 529 29.22 -20.64 5.89
C ALA A 529 28.58 -19.63 4.92
N ARG A 530 29.30 -19.23 3.87
CA ARG A 530 28.95 -18.08 2.99
C ARG A 530 28.68 -16.80 3.80
N ALA A 531 29.49 -16.57 4.83
CA ALA A 531 29.36 -15.48 5.77
C ALA A 531 30.52 -14.47 5.70
N VAL A 532 30.23 -13.20 6.01
CA VAL A 532 31.20 -12.11 6.13
C VAL A 532 30.99 -11.35 7.43
N ALA A 533 32.08 -11.07 8.15
CA ALA A 533 32.07 -10.36 9.42
C ALA A 533 32.62 -8.95 9.26
N TYR A 534 31.79 -7.95 9.51
CA TYR A 534 32.16 -6.54 9.59
C TYR A 534 32.36 -6.13 11.05
N GLU A 535 33.02 -5.00 11.31
CA GLU A 535 33.03 -4.40 12.66
C GLU A 535 31.59 -4.17 13.17
N LEU A 536 31.33 -4.46 14.44
CA LEU A 536 30.05 -4.14 15.07
C LEU A 536 29.99 -2.65 15.40
N VAL A 537 28.99 -1.95 14.86
CA VAL A 537 28.80 -0.51 15.07
C VAL A 537 27.50 -0.28 15.87
N PRO A 538 27.55 0.40 17.02
CA PRO A 538 26.37 0.63 17.86
C PRO A 538 25.40 1.64 17.24
N GLY A 539 24.14 1.62 17.71
CA GLY A 539 23.09 2.57 17.32
C GLY A 539 22.12 2.10 16.22
N GLY A 540 22.40 0.96 15.58
CA GLY A 540 21.52 0.37 14.56
C GLY A 540 21.60 1.08 13.19
N SER A 541 20.67 0.73 12.30
CA SER A 541 20.57 1.26 10.94
C SER A 541 19.50 2.34 10.81
N LEU A 542 19.59 3.19 9.78
CA LEU A 542 18.57 4.20 9.53
C LEU A 542 17.18 3.59 9.22
N GLU A 543 17.09 2.34 8.77
CA GLU A 543 15.80 1.67 8.53
C GLU A 543 15.03 1.47 9.84
N ASP A 544 15.74 1.17 10.94
CA ASP A 544 15.17 0.92 12.26
C ASP A 544 14.56 2.20 12.88
N HIS A 545 15.06 3.37 12.45
CA HIS A 545 14.66 4.69 12.94
C HIS A 545 13.73 5.46 11.99
N LEU A 546 13.36 4.89 10.82
CA LEU A 546 12.50 5.54 9.81
C LEU A 546 11.07 5.83 10.28
N LEU A 547 10.66 5.37 11.46
CA LEU A 547 9.34 5.62 12.07
C LEU A 547 9.35 6.80 13.06
N GLY A 548 10.33 7.69 12.97
CA GLY A 548 10.36 8.98 13.71
C GLY A 548 11.23 9.02 14.95
N ALA A 549 12.14 8.07 15.14
CA ALA A 549 12.98 7.98 16.36
C ALA A 549 14.21 8.91 16.36
N LEU A 550 14.57 9.52 15.23
CA LEU A 550 15.74 10.39 15.09
C LEU A 550 15.37 11.77 14.53
N PRO A 551 15.94 12.87 15.07
CA PRO A 551 15.75 14.20 14.51
C PRO A 551 16.44 14.33 13.15
N TRP A 552 15.86 15.12 12.24
CA TRP A 552 16.35 15.33 10.87
C TRP A 552 17.86 15.65 10.77
N ARG A 553 18.44 16.35 11.77
CA ARG A 553 19.89 16.64 11.81
C ARG A 553 20.75 15.38 11.87
N ALA A 554 20.34 14.38 12.66
CA ALA A 554 21.03 13.09 12.75
C ALA A 554 20.88 12.29 11.44
N LEU A 555 19.71 12.38 10.79
CA LEU A 555 19.49 11.79 9.46
C LEU A 555 20.43 12.43 8.41
N CYS A 556 20.57 13.76 8.42
CA CYS A 556 21.52 14.49 7.57
C CYS A 556 22.98 14.10 7.85
N ALA A 557 23.38 13.96 9.12
CA ALA A 557 24.75 13.57 9.50
C ALA A 557 25.08 12.14 9.03
N ALA A 558 24.19 11.17 9.26
CA ALA A 558 24.36 9.80 8.80
C ALA A 558 24.36 9.70 7.25
N ALA A 559 23.54 10.50 6.57
CA ALA A 559 23.55 10.59 5.11
C ALA A 559 24.84 11.24 4.57
N HIS A 560 25.32 12.34 5.16
CA HIS A 560 26.60 12.98 4.82
C HIS A 560 27.77 12.00 4.96
N ALA A 561 27.81 11.24 6.06
CA ALA A 561 28.79 10.20 6.30
C ALA A 561 28.78 9.11 5.21
N ALA A 562 27.58 8.65 4.81
CA ALA A 562 27.43 7.73 3.69
C ALA A 562 27.91 8.33 2.36
N CYS A 563 27.65 9.61 2.08
CA CYS A 563 28.19 10.29 0.90
C CYS A 563 29.72 10.34 0.90
N SER A 564 30.36 10.60 2.05
CA SER A 564 31.83 10.62 2.16
C SER A 564 32.43 9.23 1.91
N ALA A 565 31.81 8.17 2.44
CA ALA A 565 32.23 6.79 2.17
C ALA A 565 32.06 6.41 0.68
N LEU A 566 30.97 6.83 0.03
CA LEU A 566 30.77 6.59 -1.40
C LEU A 566 31.78 7.35 -2.27
N ALA A 567 32.05 8.63 -1.96
CA ALA A 567 33.05 9.43 -2.67
C ALA A 567 34.44 8.79 -2.60
N PHE A 568 34.85 8.29 -1.42
CA PHE A 568 36.07 7.51 -1.24
C PHE A 568 36.08 6.25 -2.12
N LEU A 569 35.05 5.41 -2.04
CA LEU A 569 34.98 4.17 -2.83
C LEU A 569 34.99 4.42 -4.35
N HIS A 570 34.33 5.48 -4.82
CA HIS A 570 34.25 5.86 -6.23
C HIS A 570 35.54 6.51 -6.75
N SER A 571 36.41 6.99 -5.85
CA SER A 571 37.74 7.52 -6.17
C SER A 571 38.84 6.47 -6.37
N ALA A 572 38.58 5.22 -5.94
CA ALA A 572 39.50 4.10 -6.17
C ALA A 572 39.70 3.80 -7.67
N GLN A 573 40.82 3.19 -8.04
CA GLN A 573 41.12 2.79 -9.42
C GLN A 573 41.45 1.29 -9.49
N PRO A 574 40.58 0.44 -10.08
CA PRO A 574 39.25 0.77 -10.62
C PRO A 574 38.22 1.12 -9.52
N PRO A 575 37.19 1.92 -9.82
CA PRO A 575 36.20 2.34 -8.83
C PRO A 575 35.50 1.19 -8.11
N LEU A 576 35.49 1.25 -6.78
CA LEU A 576 34.72 0.32 -5.95
C LEU A 576 33.28 0.82 -5.85
N VAL A 577 32.31 -0.06 -6.12
CA VAL A 577 30.88 0.26 -6.08
C VAL A 577 30.26 -0.50 -4.92
N HIS A 578 29.54 0.19 -4.04
CA HIS A 578 28.93 -0.39 -2.85
C HIS A 578 27.84 -1.40 -3.23
N GLY A 579 26.99 -1.03 -4.19
CA GLY A 579 26.01 -1.89 -4.85
C GLY A 579 24.73 -2.13 -4.07
N ASP A 580 24.71 -1.90 -2.75
CA ASP A 580 23.53 -2.10 -1.89
C ASP A 580 23.27 -0.94 -0.90
N VAL A 581 23.41 0.32 -1.35
CA VAL A 581 23.08 1.51 -0.54
C VAL A 581 21.57 1.55 -0.25
N ARG A 582 21.19 1.42 1.02
CA ARG A 582 19.80 1.49 1.54
C ARG A 582 19.82 2.07 2.97
N PRO A 583 18.69 2.48 3.58
CA PRO A 583 18.69 2.92 4.97
C PRO A 583 19.20 1.81 5.91
N ALA A 584 18.83 0.55 5.65
CA ALA A 584 19.34 -0.64 6.34
C ALA A 584 20.86 -0.91 6.12
N SER A 585 21.54 -0.12 5.30
CA SER A 585 23.00 -0.20 5.10
C SER A 585 23.73 1.03 5.63
N ILE A 586 23.03 2.01 6.20
CA ILE A 586 23.61 3.25 6.74
C ILE A 586 23.32 3.25 8.23
N LEU A 587 24.38 3.28 9.05
CA LEU A 587 24.29 3.13 10.49
C LEU A 587 24.31 4.51 11.17
N VAL A 588 23.54 4.64 12.25
CA VAL A 588 23.27 5.93 12.91
C VAL A 588 24.56 6.62 13.39
N ALA A 589 25.53 5.84 13.85
CA ALA A 589 26.87 6.31 14.22
C ALA A 589 27.76 6.74 13.02
N GLY A 590 27.18 7.09 11.88
CA GLY A 590 27.90 7.67 10.74
C GLY A 590 28.78 6.68 9.97
N LYS A 591 28.36 5.42 9.82
CA LYS A 591 29.07 4.41 8.99
C LYS A 591 28.16 3.75 7.95
N LEU A 592 28.65 3.61 6.72
CA LEU A 592 28.05 2.81 5.65
C LEU A 592 28.53 1.35 5.77
N ALA A 593 27.62 0.38 5.79
CA ALA A 593 27.92 -1.03 6.06
C ALA A 593 27.48 -1.98 4.93
N GLY A 594 28.15 -3.14 4.83
CA GLY A 594 27.83 -4.17 3.84
C GLY A 594 28.52 -4.01 2.48
N LEU A 595 29.64 -3.28 2.41
CA LEU A 595 30.46 -3.16 1.20
C LEU A 595 30.79 -4.53 0.61
N GLY A 596 30.55 -4.69 -0.69
CA GLY A 596 30.84 -5.92 -1.42
C GLY A 596 29.77 -7.01 -1.30
N THR A 597 28.80 -6.91 -0.37
CA THR A 597 27.78 -7.97 -0.16
C THR A 597 26.98 -8.32 -1.42
N ARG A 598 26.77 -7.37 -2.34
CA ARG A 598 26.10 -7.64 -3.62
C ARG A 598 26.92 -8.51 -4.58
N ALA A 599 28.26 -8.49 -4.49
CA ALA A 599 29.13 -9.33 -5.33
C ALA A 599 29.13 -10.81 -4.88
N LEU A 600 28.79 -11.05 -3.61
CA LEU A 600 28.63 -12.37 -2.97
C LEU A 600 27.30 -13.07 -3.32
N VAL A 601 26.40 -12.42 -4.07
CA VAL A 601 25.07 -12.92 -4.45
C VAL A 601 25.05 -13.37 -5.92
N ARG A 602 24.31 -14.45 -6.23
CA ARG A 602 24.12 -14.95 -7.60
C ARG A 602 23.43 -13.88 -8.49
N PRO A 603 23.86 -13.67 -9.76
CA PRO A 603 23.36 -12.56 -10.57
C PRO A 603 21.85 -12.55 -10.82
N GLU A 604 21.23 -13.73 -10.99
CA GLU A 604 19.77 -13.89 -11.14
C GLU A 604 18.99 -13.29 -9.95
N HIS A 605 19.44 -13.62 -8.73
CA HIS A 605 18.88 -13.21 -7.46
C HIS A 605 19.17 -11.73 -7.17
N ALA A 606 20.27 -11.19 -7.71
CA ALA A 606 20.61 -9.77 -7.64
C ALA A 606 19.82 -8.88 -8.61
N ARG A 607 19.27 -9.44 -9.71
CA ARG A 607 18.48 -8.69 -10.72
C ARG A 607 17.09 -8.31 -10.21
N ALA A 608 16.38 -9.24 -9.56
CA ALA A 608 14.97 -9.11 -9.20
C ALA A 608 14.62 -8.05 -8.13
N ARG A 609 15.59 -7.30 -7.58
CA ARG A 609 15.44 -6.57 -6.30
C ARG A 609 16.00 -5.14 -6.28
N HIS A 610 16.13 -4.45 -7.42
CA HIS A 610 16.51 -3.02 -7.45
C HIS A 610 15.85 -2.24 -8.61
N ALA A 611 15.40 -1.01 -8.34
CA ALA A 611 14.91 -0.05 -9.34
C ALA A 611 16.00 0.52 -10.30
N CYS A 612 17.17 -0.12 -10.35
CA CYS A 612 18.20 0.10 -11.38
C CYS A 612 18.13 -0.94 -12.52
N ALA A 613 17.13 -1.83 -12.51
CA ALA A 613 16.87 -2.80 -13.57
C ALA A 613 16.28 -2.12 -14.83
N ALA A 614 17.14 -1.40 -15.55
CA ALA A 614 16.81 -0.71 -16.80
C ALA A 614 17.94 -0.88 -17.85
N ASP A 615 18.58 -2.05 -17.88
CA ASP A 615 19.40 -2.50 -19.01
C ASP A 615 19.36 -4.04 -19.12
N PRO A 616 18.81 -4.62 -20.22
CA PRO A 616 18.83 -6.06 -20.47
C PRO A 616 20.23 -6.68 -20.55
N ARG A 617 21.26 -5.89 -20.90
CA ARG A 617 22.63 -6.35 -21.21
C ARG A 617 23.47 -6.69 -19.97
N GLY A 618 22.93 -6.52 -18.77
CA GLY A 618 23.59 -6.94 -17.52
C GLY A 618 24.83 -6.12 -17.16
N VAL A 619 24.79 -4.81 -17.44
CA VAL A 619 25.92 -3.88 -17.28
C VAL A 619 26.59 -3.97 -15.90
N ARG A 620 27.92 -3.92 -15.93
CA ARG A 620 28.84 -3.90 -14.78
C ARG A 620 28.41 -2.83 -13.76
N LEU A 621 28.46 -3.18 -12.46
CA LEU A 621 28.21 -2.22 -11.37
C LEU A 621 29.03 -0.94 -11.57
N ALA A 622 28.38 0.21 -11.46
CA ALA A 622 28.96 1.52 -11.73
C ALA A 622 28.60 2.53 -10.61
N PRO A 623 29.46 3.54 -10.33
CA PRO A 623 29.23 4.59 -9.32
C PRO A 623 27.82 5.22 -9.35
N ALA A 624 27.28 5.45 -10.54
CA ALA A 624 25.93 6.01 -10.73
C ALA A 624 24.80 5.16 -10.11
N CYS A 625 25.00 3.85 -9.90
CA CYS A 625 24.04 2.99 -9.22
C CYS A 625 23.93 3.31 -7.73
N ASP A 626 25.05 3.63 -7.07
CA ASP A 626 25.06 3.99 -5.65
C ASP A 626 24.46 5.39 -5.44
N VAL A 627 24.78 6.35 -6.31
CA VAL A 627 24.21 7.71 -6.25
C VAL A 627 22.70 7.68 -6.46
N ARG A 628 22.19 6.86 -7.40
CA ARG A 628 20.75 6.68 -7.59
C ARG A 628 20.07 6.04 -6.37
N ALA A 629 20.74 5.10 -5.71
CA ALA A 629 20.24 4.46 -4.51
C ALA A 629 20.25 5.41 -3.29
N LEU A 630 21.32 6.20 -3.13
CA LEU A 630 21.39 7.31 -2.17
C LEU A 630 20.26 8.32 -2.38
N GLY A 631 19.96 8.70 -3.63
CA GLY A 631 18.81 9.57 -3.94
C GLY A 631 17.48 9.03 -3.42
N VAL A 632 17.26 7.72 -3.52
CA VAL A 632 16.09 7.04 -2.93
C VAL A 632 16.14 7.05 -1.39
N VAL A 633 17.32 6.90 -0.77
CA VAL A 633 17.47 7.05 0.69
C VAL A 633 17.06 8.45 1.14
N LEU A 634 17.61 9.51 0.54
CA LEU A 634 17.30 10.90 0.91
C LEU A 634 15.80 11.18 0.81
N LEU A 635 15.14 10.70 -0.25
CA LEU A 635 13.69 10.83 -0.41
C LEU A 635 12.90 10.08 0.66
N ARG A 636 13.34 8.91 1.13
CA ARG A 636 12.70 8.22 2.28
C ARG A 636 12.90 9.00 3.58
N LEU A 637 14.12 9.48 3.86
CA LEU A 637 14.46 10.22 5.09
C LEU A 637 13.69 11.53 5.23
N VAL A 638 13.42 12.23 4.13
CA VAL A 638 12.64 13.49 4.15
C VAL A 638 11.14 13.24 4.24
N THR A 639 10.61 12.16 3.66
CA THR A 639 9.15 12.00 3.48
C THR A 639 8.48 10.97 4.39
N GLY A 640 9.25 10.17 5.13
CA GLY A 640 8.76 9.04 5.94
C GLY A 640 8.15 7.89 5.11
N ARG A 641 8.10 8.01 3.77
CA ARG A 641 7.32 7.12 2.89
C ARG A 641 8.16 5.98 2.29
N PRO A 642 7.53 4.85 1.92
CA PRO A 642 8.16 3.83 1.09
C PRO A 642 8.69 4.41 -0.24
N ALA A 643 9.81 3.89 -0.74
CA ALA A 643 10.60 4.44 -1.84
C ALA A 643 9.80 4.90 -3.08
N PHE A 644 8.79 4.13 -3.52
CA PHE A 644 7.94 4.48 -4.65
C PHE A 644 7.07 5.72 -4.37
N LEU A 645 6.45 5.77 -3.19
CA LEU A 645 5.59 6.87 -2.76
C LEU A 645 6.40 8.13 -2.46
N ALA A 646 7.58 7.98 -1.86
CA ALA A 646 8.53 9.07 -1.62
C ALA A 646 8.95 9.75 -2.94
N ARG A 647 9.40 8.97 -3.93
CA ARG A 647 9.80 9.50 -5.25
C ARG A 647 8.63 10.10 -6.03
N LYS A 648 7.42 9.53 -5.90
CA LYS A 648 6.21 10.08 -6.52
C LYS A 648 5.87 11.45 -5.91
N ALA A 649 5.68 11.51 -4.58
CA ALA A 649 5.27 12.72 -3.87
C ALA A 649 6.25 13.88 -4.04
N ALA A 650 7.56 13.62 -3.95
CA ALA A 650 8.56 14.66 -4.18
C ALA A 650 8.55 15.21 -5.62
N ARG A 651 8.28 14.37 -6.63
CA ARG A 651 8.14 14.83 -8.02
C ARG A 651 6.88 15.67 -8.21
N GLU A 652 5.77 15.30 -7.57
CA GLU A 652 4.52 16.06 -7.64
C GLU A 652 4.66 17.43 -6.97
N ALA A 653 5.30 17.50 -5.79
CA ALA A 653 5.63 18.78 -5.12
C ALA A 653 6.66 19.64 -5.88
N ALA A 654 7.57 19.03 -6.63
CA ALA A 654 8.48 19.75 -7.54
C ALA A 654 7.74 20.29 -8.78
N GLY A 655 6.82 19.52 -9.36
CA GLY A 655 6.06 19.89 -10.56
C GLY A 655 4.98 20.96 -10.33
N GLY A 656 4.37 20.99 -9.14
CA GLY A 656 3.36 21.98 -8.74
C GLY A 656 3.92 23.38 -8.42
N GLY A 657 4.82 23.91 -9.26
CA GLY A 657 5.48 25.21 -9.07
C GLY A 657 6.41 25.30 -7.84
N GLY A 658 6.67 24.19 -7.15
CA GLY A 658 7.56 24.15 -6.00
C GLY A 658 7.05 24.86 -4.73
N SER A 659 5.73 25.10 -4.63
CA SER A 659 5.10 25.87 -3.53
C SER A 659 5.43 25.34 -2.13
N ALA A 660 5.64 26.27 -1.19
CA ALA A 660 5.91 25.98 0.22
C ALA A 660 4.71 25.35 0.98
N THR A 661 3.53 25.23 0.38
CA THR A 661 2.43 24.40 0.90
C THR A 661 2.62 22.94 0.50
N ALA A 662 2.81 22.65 -0.79
CA ALA A 662 2.99 21.29 -1.31
C ALA A 662 4.18 20.56 -0.65
N TRP A 663 5.27 21.26 -0.36
CA TRP A 663 6.40 20.66 0.37
C TRP A 663 6.10 20.37 1.85
N ARG A 664 5.22 21.13 2.51
CA ARG A 664 4.79 20.85 3.90
C ARG A 664 3.93 19.58 4.03
N GLU A 665 3.24 19.17 2.96
CA GLU A 665 2.47 17.91 2.93
C GLU A 665 3.30 16.69 2.54
N VAL A 666 4.53 16.90 2.04
CA VAL A 666 5.42 15.84 1.54
C VAL A 666 6.60 15.58 2.47
N VAL A 667 7.11 16.61 3.13
CA VAL A 667 8.11 16.52 4.21
C VAL A 667 7.46 15.92 5.46
N ASP A 668 8.17 15.00 6.11
CA ASP A 668 7.72 14.33 7.33
C ASP A 668 7.86 15.25 8.56
N ALA A 669 6.73 15.56 9.18
CA ALA A 669 6.68 16.32 10.43
C ALA A 669 7.23 15.51 11.63
N GLY A 670 7.20 14.17 11.59
CA GLY A 670 7.61 13.30 12.69
C GLY A 670 9.08 13.47 13.09
N ALA A 671 9.98 13.58 12.11
CA ALA A 671 11.41 13.84 12.34
C ALA A 671 11.76 15.34 12.55
N GLY A 672 10.76 16.22 12.67
CA GLY A 672 10.93 17.65 12.97
C GLY A 672 11.58 18.47 11.84
N TRP A 673 11.45 18.04 10.58
CA TRP A 673 12.08 18.70 9.42
C TRP A 673 11.59 20.14 9.20
N PRO A 674 12.48 21.14 9.09
CA PRO A 674 12.14 22.47 8.57
C PRO A 674 11.78 22.37 7.08
N ALA A 675 10.67 22.97 6.66
CA ALA A 675 10.14 22.81 5.31
C ALA A 675 11.14 23.15 4.20
N GLU A 676 11.98 24.18 4.39
CA GLU A 676 13.02 24.56 3.43
C GLU A 676 14.15 23.53 3.33
N ARG A 677 14.66 23.03 4.47
CA ARG A 677 15.71 22.00 4.52
C ARG A 677 15.21 20.64 4.02
N GLY A 678 13.96 20.30 4.31
CA GLY A 678 13.29 19.13 3.72
C GLY A 678 13.19 19.25 2.20
N ARG A 679 12.72 20.39 1.68
CA ARG A 679 12.68 20.69 0.23
C ARG A 679 14.07 20.61 -0.42
N GLU A 680 15.08 21.18 0.20
CA GLU A 680 16.48 21.15 -0.27
C GLU A 680 17.01 19.71 -0.41
N VAL A 681 16.90 18.90 0.64
CA VAL A 681 17.35 17.50 0.64
C VAL A 681 16.50 16.60 -0.28
N ALA A 682 15.20 16.87 -0.42
CA ALA A 682 14.35 16.14 -1.37
C ALA A 682 14.66 16.49 -2.83
N MET A 683 14.94 17.75 -3.15
CA MET A 683 15.36 18.17 -4.49
C MET A 683 16.72 17.56 -4.87
N LEU A 684 17.67 17.52 -3.93
CA LEU A 684 18.91 16.76 -4.06
C LEU A 684 18.63 15.26 -4.31
N GLY A 685 17.72 14.65 -3.55
CA GLY A 685 17.28 13.27 -3.77
C GLY A 685 16.70 13.01 -5.16
N LEU A 686 15.94 13.97 -5.72
CA LEU A 686 15.45 13.93 -7.10
C LEU A 686 16.58 14.05 -8.14
N LYS A 687 17.54 14.96 -7.95
CA LYS A 687 18.75 15.07 -8.81
C LYS A 687 19.50 13.74 -8.86
N CYS A 688 19.82 13.16 -7.69
CA CYS A 688 20.46 11.85 -7.57
C CYS A 688 19.64 10.72 -8.24
N CYS A 689 18.31 10.83 -8.24
CA CYS A 689 17.40 9.91 -8.96
C CYS A 689 17.32 10.16 -10.49
N GLY A 690 18.18 11.01 -11.06
CA GLY A 690 18.19 11.38 -12.49
C GLY A 690 16.99 12.24 -12.92
N CYS A 691 16.27 12.86 -11.98
CA CYS A 691 15.08 13.65 -12.25
C CYS A 691 15.43 15.15 -12.25
N GLY A 692 16.15 15.62 -13.28
CA GLY A 692 16.57 17.03 -13.35
C GLY A 692 17.28 17.53 -14.61
N GLY A 693 17.47 16.73 -15.66
CA GLY A 693 18.02 17.18 -16.96
C GLY A 693 19.51 17.59 -17.00
N LEU A 694 20.17 17.75 -15.84
CA LEU A 694 21.58 18.11 -15.74
C LEU A 694 22.51 16.91 -15.94
N ASN A 695 23.49 17.03 -16.83
CA ASN A 695 24.52 16.02 -17.11
C ASN A 695 25.65 15.99 -16.06
N LEU A 696 25.31 16.03 -14.78
CA LEU A 696 26.29 15.94 -13.68
C LEU A 696 26.81 14.51 -13.52
N THR A 697 28.11 14.38 -13.28
CA THR A 697 28.74 13.08 -12.97
C THR A 697 28.33 12.58 -11.58
N PRO A 698 28.45 11.26 -11.30
CA PRO A 698 28.23 10.71 -9.96
C PRO A 698 29.11 11.35 -8.88
N ARG A 699 30.30 11.84 -9.24
CA ARG A 699 31.22 12.50 -8.30
C ARG A 699 30.73 13.89 -7.91
N GLU A 700 30.32 14.72 -8.88
CA GLU A 700 29.81 16.07 -8.62
C GLU A 700 28.51 16.02 -7.80
N LEU A 701 27.61 15.08 -8.10
CA LEU A 701 26.40 14.85 -7.30
C LEU A 701 26.69 14.40 -5.86
N LEU A 702 27.77 13.66 -5.62
CA LEU A 702 28.20 13.30 -4.26
C LEU A 702 28.79 14.49 -3.51
N GLU A 703 29.57 15.36 -4.16
CA GLU A 703 30.10 16.57 -3.52
C GLU A 703 28.99 17.60 -3.25
N GLU A 704 28.04 17.79 -4.17
CA GLU A 704 26.82 18.59 -3.91
C GLU A 704 26.06 18.03 -2.69
N ALA A 705 25.88 16.70 -2.63
CA ALA A 705 25.22 16.05 -1.51
C ALA A 705 25.98 16.22 -0.18
N ARG A 706 27.32 16.12 -0.19
CA ARG A 706 28.14 16.33 1.01
C ARG A 706 28.01 17.77 1.52
N ALA A 707 28.07 18.75 0.62
CA ALA A 707 27.92 20.16 0.97
C ALA A 707 26.53 20.46 1.59
N VAL A 708 25.45 20.08 0.91
CA VAL A 708 24.06 20.29 1.39
C VAL A 708 23.82 19.60 2.73
N LEU A 709 24.14 18.30 2.84
CA LEU A 709 23.87 17.53 4.06
C LEU A 709 24.76 17.96 5.24
N GLY A 710 26.00 18.37 4.97
CA GLY A 710 26.92 18.92 5.97
C GLY A 710 26.45 20.27 6.51
N ALA A 711 26.06 21.19 5.62
CA ALA A 711 25.49 22.48 6.01
C ALA A 711 24.17 22.30 6.78
N ALA A 712 23.30 21.37 6.35
CA ALA A 712 22.05 21.05 7.02
C ALA A 712 22.28 20.52 8.45
N ALA A 713 23.25 19.62 8.64
CA ALA A 713 23.64 19.15 9.98
C ALA A 713 24.20 20.28 10.85
N ALA A 714 25.11 21.09 10.32
CA ALA A 714 25.83 22.15 11.07
C ALA A 714 25.00 23.42 11.38
N SER A 715 23.87 23.65 10.69
CA SER A 715 23.02 24.85 10.83
C SER A 715 22.27 24.93 12.17
N GLY A 716 22.98 25.00 13.29
CA GLY A 716 22.44 25.02 14.65
C GLY A 716 23.45 25.34 15.75
N ALA A 717 24.76 25.32 15.46
CA ALA A 717 25.79 25.73 16.40
C ALA A 717 25.90 27.28 16.48
N THR A 718 25.03 27.90 17.28
CA THR A 718 25.25 29.29 17.73
C THR A 718 26.50 29.35 18.60
N ALA A 719 27.50 30.13 18.19
CA ALA A 719 28.82 30.09 18.80
C ALA A 719 28.85 30.68 20.22
N PRO A 720 29.45 29.99 21.21
CA PRO A 720 29.92 30.62 22.43
C PRO A 720 31.22 31.38 22.12
N SER A 721 31.14 32.70 22.00
CA SER A 721 32.32 33.54 21.75
C SER A 721 33.22 33.64 22.98
N ARG A 722 34.13 32.68 23.18
CA ARG A 722 35.36 32.86 23.99
C ARG A 722 36.40 31.79 23.66
N SER A 723 37.58 32.25 23.26
CA SER A 723 38.78 31.49 22.92
C SER A 723 39.07 30.29 23.84
N ARG A 724 39.07 29.08 23.27
CA ARG A 724 39.76 27.89 23.81
C ARG A 724 40.42 27.12 22.66
N PRO A 725 41.64 26.58 22.84
CA PRO A 725 42.32 25.79 21.81
C PRO A 725 41.68 24.40 21.65
N PRO A 726 41.81 23.76 20.47
CA PRO A 726 41.33 22.40 20.24
C PRO A 726 42.26 21.38 20.91
N LEU A 727 41.92 20.96 22.14
CA LEU A 727 42.64 19.95 22.93
C LEU A 727 41.65 19.10 23.75
N ASP A 728 40.95 18.15 23.10
CA ASP A 728 40.24 17.05 23.77
C ASP A 728 40.29 15.71 22.99
N ASP A 729 41.06 15.64 21.88
CA ASP A 729 41.20 14.48 20.95
C ASP A 729 42.01 13.29 21.52
N GLY A 730 42.13 13.21 22.85
CA GLY A 730 42.94 12.23 23.59
C GLY A 730 42.50 12.07 25.04
N ALA A 731 41.25 12.41 25.37
CA ALA A 731 40.71 12.29 26.72
C ALA A 731 40.25 10.84 27.02
N PRO A 732 40.66 10.24 28.15
CA PRO A 732 40.11 8.95 28.59
C PRO A 732 38.58 8.98 28.71
N HIS A 733 37.90 7.93 28.24
CA HIS A 733 36.44 7.91 28.13
C HIS A 733 35.68 8.19 29.45
N TYR A 734 36.25 7.84 30.61
CA TYR A 734 35.65 8.13 31.91
C TYR A 734 35.68 9.62 32.32
N PHE A 735 36.39 10.47 31.59
CA PHE A 735 36.29 11.93 31.71
C PHE A 735 35.21 12.54 30.80
N VAL A 736 34.63 11.78 29.88
CA VAL A 736 33.70 12.25 28.86
C VAL A 736 32.25 12.08 29.33
N CYS A 737 31.45 13.13 29.22
CA CYS A 737 30.04 13.13 29.59
C CYS A 737 29.24 12.14 28.72
N PRO A 738 28.51 11.16 29.30
CA PRO A 738 27.69 10.23 28.51
C PRO A 738 26.60 10.89 27.67
N ILE A 739 26.13 12.08 28.06
CA ILE A 739 25.12 12.86 27.31
C ILE A 739 25.78 13.72 26.24
N LEU A 740 26.62 14.69 26.64
CA LEU A 740 27.19 15.73 25.75
C LEU A 740 28.33 15.24 24.86
N LYS A 741 28.99 14.13 25.21
CA LYS A 741 30.22 13.62 24.57
C LYS A 741 31.44 14.57 24.64
N GLU A 742 31.37 15.66 25.41
CA GLU A 742 32.51 16.49 25.80
C GLU A 742 33.15 16.04 27.14
N VAL A 743 34.40 16.42 27.39
CA VAL A 743 35.07 16.23 28.68
C VAL A 743 34.47 17.12 29.76
N MET A 744 34.05 16.49 30.86
CA MET A 744 33.26 17.11 31.93
C MET A 744 33.96 18.28 32.65
N ARG A 745 33.16 19.21 33.16
CA ARG A 745 33.54 20.47 33.83
C ARG A 745 32.91 20.54 35.23
N ASP A 746 31.61 20.23 35.33
CA ASP A 746 30.88 19.93 36.57
C ASP A 746 30.40 18.47 36.54
N PRO A 747 31.27 17.47 36.80
CA PRO A 747 30.85 16.08 36.87
C PRO A 747 29.95 15.83 38.11
N GLN A 748 28.76 15.29 37.88
CA GLN A 748 27.73 14.97 38.88
C GLN A 748 27.30 13.51 38.75
N ILE A 749 27.25 12.79 39.87
CA ILE A 749 26.77 11.41 39.96
C ILE A 749 25.25 11.41 40.10
N ALA A 750 24.54 10.60 39.31
CA ALA A 750 23.10 10.37 39.47
C ALA A 750 22.82 9.11 40.33
N GLY A 751 21.54 8.84 40.61
CA GLY A 751 21.12 7.73 41.49
C GLY A 751 21.46 6.31 41.01
N ASP A 752 21.98 6.16 39.79
CA ASP A 752 22.50 4.93 39.19
C ASP A 752 24.03 4.73 39.41
N GLY A 753 24.72 5.72 39.98
CA GLY A 753 26.18 5.72 40.13
C GLY A 753 26.96 6.22 38.90
N PHE A 754 26.29 6.52 37.77
CA PHE A 754 26.95 7.09 36.60
C PHE A 754 27.17 8.59 36.77
N THR A 755 28.29 9.08 36.21
CA THR A 755 28.67 10.50 36.28
C THR A 755 28.45 11.20 34.95
N TYR A 756 27.87 12.39 35.00
CA TYR A 756 27.42 13.19 33.86
C TYR A 756 27.84 14.67 34.02
N GLU A 757 27.86 15.45 32.93
CA GLU A 757 27.94 16.90 33.03
C GLU A 757 26.67 17.45 33.69
N ALA A 758 26.85 18.33 34.67
CA ALA A 758 25.80 18.76 35.57
C ALA A 758 24.62 19.44 34.88
N GLU A 759 24.89 20.30 33.89
CA GLU A 759 23.86 21.02 33.15
C GLU A 759 22.98 20.02 32.38
N ALA A 760 23.60 19.07 31.68
CA ALA A 760 22.91 18.06 30.87
C ALA A 760 22.06 17.07 31.69
N ILE A 761 22.54 16.62 32.85
CA ILE A 761 21.74 15.72 33.71
C ILE A 761 20.63 16.46 34.46
N ARG A 762 20.82 17.76 34.80
CA ARG A 762 19.75 18.61 35.34
C ARG A 762 18.67 18.89 34.29
N GLU A 763 19.06 19.16 33.03
CA GLU A 763 18.13 19.34 31.91
C GLU A 763 17.31 18.06 31.65
N TRP A 764 17.97 16.90 31.60
CA TRP A 764 17.30 15.60 31.44
C TRP A 764 16.26 15.34 32.54
N LEU A 765 16.61 15.51 33.81
CA LEU A 765 15.68 15.35 34.93
C LEU A 765 14.59 16.44 34.98
N GLY A 766 14.89 17.64 34.47
CA GLY A 766 13.96 18.76 34.31
C GLY A 766 12.93 18.55 33.20
N GLY A 767 13.29 17.82 32.14
CA GLY A 767 12.39 17.38 31.06
C GLY A 767 11.33 16.35 31.49
N GLY A 768 11.25 16.01 32.77
CA GLY A 768 10.28 15.07 33.35
C GLY A 768 10.76 13.61 33.41
N HIS A 769 11.89 13.29 32.77
CA HIS A 769 12.47 11.95 32.78
C HIS A 769 12.87 11.50 34.19
N ASP A 770 12.70 10.21 34.49
CA ASP A 770 13.23 9.57 35.70
C ASP A 770 14.03 8.29 35.45
N THR A 771 14.53 8.14 34.22
CA THR A 771 15.46 7.09 33.81
C THR A 771 16.90 7.60 33.69
N SER A 772 17.84 6.67 33.75
CA SER A 772 19.28 6.87 33.52
C SER A 772 19.56 7.19 32.04
N PRO A 773 20.25 8.29 31.70
CA PRO A 773 20.67 8.56 30.32
C PRO A 773 21.66 7.53 29.76
N MET A 774 22.29 6.69 30.60
CA MET A 774 23.27 5.69 30.18
C MET A 774 22.64 4.29 30.00
N THR A 775 21.74 3.88 30.92
CA THR A 775 21.15 2.53 30.93
C THR A 775 19.66 2.49 30.55
N ASN A 776 18.99 3.64 30.49
CA ASN A 776 17.54 3.81 30.38
C ASN A 776 16.71 3.12 31.49
N LEU A 777 17.34 2.64 32.56
CA LEU A 777 16.66 2.11 33.75
C LEU A 777 16.18 3.24 34.67
N LYS A 778 15.10 3.02 35.43
CA LYS A 778 14.55 4.01 36.37
C LYS A 778 15.57 4.34 37.48
N LEU A 779 15.82 5.64 37.70
CA LEU A 779 16.77 6.12 38.71
C LEU A 779 16.20 5.95 40.14
N PRO A 780 16.94 5.32 41.08
CA PRO A 780 16.55 5.22 42.49
C PRO A 780 16.36 6.57 43.18
N THR A 781 17.01 7.63 42.69
CA THR A 781 16.85 9.00 43.18
C THR A 781 17.15 10.03 42.08
N ARG A 782 16.41 11.14 42.08
CA ARG A 782 16.68 12.32 41.25
C ARG A 782 17.68 13.30 41.89
N LYS A 783 18.19 13.01 43.10
CA LYS A 783 19.25 13.81 43.73
C LYS A 783 20.59 13.52 43.05
N LEU A 784 21.31 14.59 42.70
CA LEU A 784 22.64 14.55 42.11
C LEU A 784 23.71 14.81 43.18
N VAL A 785 24.86 14.15 43.07
CA VAL A 785 25.99 14.29 44.00
C VAL A 785 27.23 14.76 43.24
N PRO A 786 27.88 15.88 43.59
CA PRO A 786 29.05 16.36 42.87
C PRO A 786 30.25 15.40 42.94
N ASN A 787 30.79 14.98 41.80
CA ASN A 787 31.95 14.09 41.72
C ASN A 787 33.26 14.90 41.79
N HIS A 788 33.59 15.38 42.99
CA HIS A 788 34.81 16.18 43.20
C HIS A 788 36.09 15.46 42.76
N ALA A 789 36.23 14.17 43.09
CA ALA A 789 37.40 13.37 42.72
C ALA A 789 37.60 13.29 41.18
N LEU A 790 36.53 13.09 40.40
CA LEU A 790 36.63 13.08 38.94
C LEU A 790 36.94 14.47 38.38
N ARG A 791 36.40 15.53 38.98
CA ARG A 791 36.71 16.93 38.59
C ARG A 791 38.21 17.22 38.77
N ASP A 792 38.77 16.84 39.91
CA ASP A 792 40.17 17.09 40.23
C ASP A 792 41.11 16.25 39.34
N ALA A 793 40.73 15.02 39.02
CA ALA A 793 41.42 14.17 38.05
C ALA A 793 41.41 14.79 36.63
N ILE A 794 40.27 15.32 36.17
CA ILE A 794 40.17 16.04 34.89
C ILE A 794 41.05 17.30 34.91
N GLN A 795 41.05 18.07 36.00
CA GLN A 795 41.91 19.25 36.14
C GLN A 795 43.41 18.89 36.21
N GLN A 796 43.78 17.73 36.76
CA GLN A 796 45.17 17.25 36.73
C GLN A 796 45.56 16.78 35.32
N TRP A 797 44.69 16.06 34.62
CA TRP A 797 44.90 15.66 33.22
C TRP A 797 45.04 16.88 32.30
N ARG A 798 44.12 17.86 32.37
CA ARG A 798 44.21 19.10 31.57
C ARG A 798 45.50 19.89 31.85
N ARG A 799 46.04 19.86 33.08
CA ARG A 799 47.35 20.46 33.40
C ARG A 799 48.54 19.69 32.82
N ARG A 800 48.45 18.36 32.71
CA ARG A 800 49.47 17.51 32.04
C ARG A 800 49.47 17.61 30.51
N GLN A 801 48.46 18.24 29.91
CA GLN A 801 48.38 18.53 28.46
C GLN A 801 48.87 19.96 28.12
N LEU A 802 49.44 20.67 29.09
CA LEU A 802 49.90 22.07 28.98
C LEU A 802 51.40 22.23 29.35
N HIS A 803 52.11 21.10 29.47
CA HIS A 803 53.54 20.96 29.72
C HIS A 803 54.13 19.96 28.72
#